data_AF-A0A4Q5U1S9-F1
#
_entry.id   AF-A0A4Q5U1S9-F1
#
_cell.length_a   1.000
_cell.length_b   1.000
_cell.length_c   1.000
_cell.angle_alpha   90.00
_cell.angle_beta   90.00
_cell.angle_gamma   90.00
#
_symmetry.space_group_name_H-M   'P 1'
#
loop_
_entity.id
_entity.type
_entity.pdbx_description
1 polymer ?
#
loop_
_entity_poly.entity_id
_entity_poly.type
_entity_poly.pdbx_seq_one_letter_code
_entity_poly.pdbx_strand_id
1 'polypeptide(L)'
;MKNPILRGGFIAVILLTLTSFFTQAIAQVQTPRYISIAQNSGGFYEYLPAGYSSTGTETYPVIIFIHGLGEKGSGSASTLPLVLKNGLPKVISQGKFPASFTVNGRTSKFIVISPQFATWPGALQVGQVIDYAKKTYKADASRIYVTGLSMGGGCVWDGAVNTANAPRIAAIVPVCGARAASATGARVIATNNMAVWALHNESDPTVVSSYTKGWIAAINTAPAPNPKARMTIFPVSGHDAWTKSYDPNYREDGKNIYEWMLQYSTSRSAAAPPAPPAANVAPVVNAGADRSVTLPTSSVQLAGSATDADGTIAKYAWTVTSGPSGSSFSNNATAATTISGLVEGTYLVRLTATDNSGANAADELKIVVAADPTTTLPPPVPPTAPSAKYIRVKVFGGSVPYSSTEWNNWNVGTGIKTNIASNLLNYSDATPSTVKVSMNYSGGIGDNGTSYAGGMAPKEVLRHCSYSTTARIITFTGLNSSKKYDFEFYASRATNPGNSSKFETGALAKSVATQNNFTNKVSFSGLTPDASGKIVIELNRTATYSYLNGFSVTEGSAVATASVARNAAATEEVTAIEAAPAATQDRTALKLNTARSGSFSLSITDLEGKVVKEMTVTKTQSGVSQSYISLKGLAAGQYIVIATQKDYQEAVLVNKL
;
A
#
# COMPACT_ATOMS: atom_id res chain seq x y z
N MET A 1 -39.76 83.92 -30.23
CA MET A 1 -39.44 83.63 -28.81
C MET A 1 -38.32 82.60 -28.73
N LYS A 2 -37.62 82.53 -27.60
CA LYS A 2 -36.44 81.67 -27.35
C LYS A 2 -36.75 80.17 -27.54
N ASN A 3 -35.80 79.38 -28.03
CA ASN A 3 -35.04 78.45 -27.17
C ASN A 3 -33.88 77.73 -27.89
N PRO A 4 -32.73 77.51 -27.23
CA PRO A 4 -31.61 76.77 -27.79
C PRO A 4 -31.52 75.30 -27.33
N ILE A 5 -30.75 74.57 -28.12
CA ILE A 5 -30.18 73.22 -27.97
C ILE A 5 -29.85 72.83 -26.52
N LEU A 6 -30.22 71.61 -26.12
CA LEU A 6 -29.64 70.87 -24.98
C LEU A 6 -29.26 69.45 -25.42
N ARG A 7 -28.09 68.99 -24.94
CA ARG A 7 -27.42 67.75 -25.39
C ARG A 7 -27.96 66.52 -24.66
N GLY A 8 -28.40 65.50 -25.39
CA GLY A 8 -28.63 64.15 -24.86
C GLY A 8 -27.44 63.23 -25.16
N GLY A 9 -26.67 62.85 -24.14
CA GLY A 9 -25.58 61.89 -24.29
C GLY A 9 -26.09 60.45 -24.21
N PHE A 10 -25.82 59.63 -25.23
CA PHE A 10 -26.04 58.19 -25.16
C PHE A 10 -24.97 57.53 -24.28
N ILE A 11 -25.39 56.90 -23.18
CA ILE A 11 -24.55 55.92 -22.45
C ILE A 11 -24.91 54.54 -22.97
N ALA A 12 -24.04 53.97 -23.81
CA ALA A 12 -24.14 52.58 -24.21
C ALA A 12 -23.59 51.69 -23.09
N VAL A 13 -24.49 51.02 -22.36
CA VAL A 13 -24.10 49.97 -21.40
C VAL A 13 -23.74 48.71 -22.19
N ILE A 14 -22.44 48.51 -22.42
CA ILE A 14 -21.92 47.25 -22.97
C ILE A 14 -22.04 46.19 -21.88
N LEU A 15 -23.09 45.39 -21.95
CA LEU A 15 -23.26 44.22 -21.09
C LEU A 15 -22.30 43.12 -21.57
N LEU A 16 -21.07 43.15 -21.04
CA LEU A 16 -20.03 42.19 -21.38
C LEU A 16 -20.33 40.84 -20.68
N THR A 17 -21.17 40.02 -21.32
CA THR A 17 -21.46 38.67 -20.84
C THR A 17 -20.19 37.82 -20.96
N LEU A 18 -19.46 37.65 -19.86
CA LEU A 18 -18.46 36.58 -19.76
C LEU A 18 -19.18 35.23 -19.85
N THR A 19 -19.25 34.69 -21.05
CA THR A 19 -19.48 33.25 -21.25
C THR A 19 -18.22 32.53 -20.82
N SER A 20 -18.13 32.28 -19.51
CA SER A 20 -17.15 31.34 -18.95
C SER A 20 -17.41 29.96 -19.55
N PHE A 21 -16.71 29.64 -20.63
CA PHE A 21 -16.52 28.28 -21.08
C PHE A 21 -15.74 27.54 -19.99
N PHE A 22 -16.46 27.04 -18.98
CA PHE A 22 -16.03 25.86 -18.26
C PHE A 22 -15.97 24.73 -19.28
N THR A 23 -14.79 24.54 -19.87
CA THR A 23 -14.41 23.28 -20.49
C THR A 23 -14.41 22.24 -19.39
N GLN A 24 -15.60 21.67 -19.15
CA GLN A 24 -15.76 20.48 -18.33
C GLN A 24 -14.79 19.45 -18.90
N ALA A 25 -13.77 19.09 -18.12
CA ALA A 25 -12.76 18.14 -18.57
C ALA A 25 -13.50 16.83 -18.88
N ILE A 26 -13.62 16.51 -20.17
CA ILE A 26 -14.32 15.30 -20.60
C ILE A 26 -13.60 14.14 -19.93
N ALA A 27 -14.32 13.42 -19.08
CA ALA A 27 -13.79 12.24 -18.41
C ALA A 27 -13.22 11.29 -19.47
N GLN A 28 -12.09 10.68 -19.16
CA GLN A 28 -11.34 9.88 -20.12
C GLN A 28 -12.05 8.52 -20.33
N VAL A 29 -13.09 8.53 -21.15
CA VAL A 29 -14.01 7.40 -21.37
C VAL A 29 -13.58 6.62 -22.61
N GLN A 30 -13.45 5.30 -22.48
CA GLN A 30 -13.28 4.43 -23.64
C GLN A 30 -14.56 4.40 -24.48
N THR A 31 -14.41 4.65 -25.77
CA THR A 31 -15.50 4.77 -26.74
C THR A 31 -15.66 3.46 -27.50
N PRO A 32 -16.87 2.87 -27.60
CA PRO A 32 -17.11 1.72 -28.45
C PRO A 32 -17.05 2.12 -29.93
N ARG A 33 -16.39 1.30 -30.75
CA ARG A 33 -16.28 1.46 -32.20
C ARG A 33 -16.81 0.20 -32.88
N TYR A 34 -17.80 0.36 -33.75
CA TYR A 34 -18.50 -0.74 -34.44
C TYR A 34 -18.02 -0.89 -35.88
N ILE A 35 -16.71 -1.07 -36.04
CA ILE A 35 -16.04 -1.26 -37.33
C ILE A 35 -15.03 -2.40 -37.23
N SER A 36 -14.78 -3.07 -38.36
CA SER A 36 -13.78 -4.13 -38.43
C SER A 36 -12.37 -3.56 -38.48
N ILE A 37 -11.51 -4.00 -37.56
CA ILE A 37 -10.08 -3.63 -37.50
C ILE A 37 -9.12 -4.82 -37.67
N ALA A 38 -9.66 -6.03 -37.64
CA ALA A 38 -8.96 -7.29 -37.87
C ALA A 38 -9.98 -8.37 -38.25
N GLN A 39 -9.51 -9.46 -38.87
CA GLN A 39 -10.35 -10.61 -39.16
C GLN A 39 -11.04 -11.11 -37.88
N ASN A 40 -12.34 -11.38 -37.99
CA ASN A 40 -13.22 -11.82 -36.91
C ASN A 40 -13.35 -10.84 -35.72
N SER A 41 -13.01 -9.55 -35.90
CA SER A 41 -13.27 -8.49 -34.92
C SER A 41 -14.12 -7.37 -35.53
N GLY A 42 -15.45 -7.42 -35.34
CA GLY A 42 -16.38 -6.42 -35.86
C GLY A 42 -16.53 -5.14 -35.03
N GLY A 43 -15.83 -5.03 -33.89
CA GLY A 43 -15.85 -3.86 -33.03
C GLY A 43 -14.84 -3.93 -31.88
N PHE A 44 -14.53 -2.77 -31.31
CA PHE A 44 -13.49 -2.61 -30.29
C PHE A 44 -13.78 -1.44 -29.35
N TYR A 45 -13.17 -1.45 -28.16
CA TYR A 45 -13.09 -0.24 -27.32
C TYR A 45 -11.82 0.54 -27.62
N GLU A 46 -12.00 1.85 -27.84
CA GLU A 46 -10.97 2.84 -28.11
C GLU A 46 -10.81 3.76 -26.89
N TYR A 47 -9.62 3.84 -26.32
CA TYR A 47 -9.28 4.84 -25.32
C TYR A 47 -8.25 5.81 -25.88
N LEU A 48 -8.62 7.07 -25.96
CA LEU A 48 -7.73 8.16 -26.39
C LEU A 48 -7.31 9.00 -25.17
N PRO A 49 -6.05 9.49 -25.14
CA PRO A 49 -5.58 10.27 -24.01
C PRO A 49 -6.24 11.65 -23.91
N ALA A 50 -6.36 12.19 -22.70
CA ALA A 50 -6.89 13.53 -22.50
C ALA A 50 -6.04 14.57 -23.25
N GLY A 51 -6.70 15.35 -24.13
CA GLY A 51 -6.06 16.29 -25.06
C GLY A 51 -5.61 15.70 -26.40
N TYR A 52 -5.92 14.42 -26.70
CA TYR A 52 -5.60 13.81 -27.99
C TYR A 52 -6.18 14.59 -29.17
N SER A 53 -5.37 14.82 -30.20
CA SER A 53 -5.80 15.39 -31.48
C SER A 53 -5.25 14.56 -32.64
N SER A 54 -6.15 14.18 -33.57
CA SER A 54 -5.79 13.49 -34.81
C SER A 54 -4.99 14.38 -35.78
N THR A 55 -5.02 15.70 -35.62
CA THR A 55 -4.22 16.66 -36.39
C THR A 55 -2.97 17.13 -35.65
N GLY A 56 -2.80 16.79 -34.37
CA GLY A 56 -1.67 17.19 -33.54
C GLY A 56 -0.31 16.57 -33.93
N THR A 57 0.74 17.05 -33.29
CA THR A 57 2.14 16.58 -33.47
C THR A 57 2.59 15.60 -32.38
N GLU A 58 1.94 15.56 -31.22
CA GLU A 58 2.24 14.60 -30.14
C GLU A 58 1.93 13.17 -30.61
N THR A 59 2.85 12.23 -30.33
CA THR A 59 2.67 10.80 -30.57
C THR A 59 2.65 10.01 -29.27
N TYR A 60 1.81 8.98 -29.23
CA TYR A 60 1.44 8.27 -28.01
C TYR A 60 1.84 6.79 -28.09
N PRO A 61 2.44 6.21 -27.03
CA PRO A 61 2.56 4.76 -26.91
C PRO A 61 1.17 4.10 -26.97
N VAL A 62 1.11 2.92 -27.59
CA VAL A 62 -0.14 2.17 -27.81
C VAL A 62 -0.12 0.86 -27.04
N ILE A 63 -1.17 0.59 -26.28
CA ILE A 63 -1.43 -0.74 -25.71
C ILE A 63 -2.54 -1.42 -26.52
N ILE A 64 -2.26 -2.61 -27.03
CA ILE A 64 -3.26 -3.51 -27.61
C ILE A 64 -3.60 -4.55 -26.54
N PHE A 65 -4.87 -4.59 -26.13
CA PHE A 65 -5.38 -5.55 -25.15
C PHE A 65 -6.21 -6.65 -25.84
N ILE A 66 -5.90 -7.92 -25.54
CA ILE A 66 -6.62 -9.09 -26.05
C ILE A 66 -7.34 -9.79 -24.90
N HIS A 67 -8.66 -9.95 -25.04
CA HIS A 67 -9.54 -10.49 -23.99
C HIS A 67 -9.46 -12.03 -23.83
N GLY A 68 -10.11 -12.56 -22.80
CA GLY A 68 -10.21 -14.00 -22.53
C GLY A 68 -11.28 -14.71 -23.36
N LEU A 69 -11.43 -16.02 -23.16
CA LEU A 69 -12.40 -16.81 -23.93
C LEU A 69 -13.85 -16.40 -23.67
N GLY A 70 -14.15 -15.95 -22.44
CA GLY A 70 -15.50 -15.56 -22.00
C GLY A 70 -16.00 -14.23 -22.57
N GLU A 71 -15.12 -13.41 -23.15
CA GLU A 71 -15.46 -12.11 -23.73
C GLU A 71 -15.59 -12.13 -25.27
N LYS A 72 -15.50 -13.30 -25.91
CA LYS A 72 -15.70 -13.44 -27.37
C LYS A 72 -17.10 -12.96 -27.80
N GLY A 73 -17.16 -12.32 -28.96
CA GLY A 73 -18.39 -11.82 -29.55
C GLY A 73 -18.18 -11.25 -30.95
N SER A 74 -19.25 -10.86 -31.64
CA SER A 74 -19.16 -10.32 -33.00
C SER A 74 -18.59 -8.90 -33.07
N GLY A 75 -18.46 -8.21 -31.93
CA GLY A 75 -18.14 -6.79 -31.85
C GLY A 75 -19.36 -5.89 -32.05
N SER A 76 -20.58 -6.45 -32.10
CA SER A 76 -21.83 -5.69 -32.15
C SER A 76 -22.07 -4.90 -30.85
N ALA A 77 -22.98 -3.92 -30.88
CA ALA A 77 -23.42 -3.19 -29.68
C ALA A 77 -23.92 -4.10 -28.54
N SER A 78 -24.48 -5.28 -28.87
CA SER A 78 -24.95 -6.26 -27.88
C SER A 78 -23.84 -7.13 -27.28
N THR A 79 -22.73 -7.38 -28.01
CA THR A 79 -21.66 -8.28 -27.56
C THR A 79 -20.42 -7.54 -27.08
N LEU A 80 -20.08 -6.39 -27.68
CA LEU A 80 -18.88 -5.61 -27.36
C LEU A 80 -18.73 -5.30 -25.86
N PRO A 81 -19.78 -4.95 -25.08
CA PRO A 81 -19.67 -4.72 -23.64
C PRO A 81 -19.11 -5.88 -22.82
N LEU A 82 -19.10 -7.12 -23.35
CA LEU A 82 -18.44 -8.25 -22.69
C LEU A 82 -16.94 -7.99 -22.44
N VAL A 83 -16.26 -7.27 -23.34
CA VAL A 83 -14.83 -6.90 -23.22
C VAL A 83 -14.56 -6.09 -21.94
N LEU A 84 -15.56 -5.38 -21.40
CA LEU A 84 -15.42 -4.58 -20.17
C LEU A 84 -15.46 -5.40 -18.86
N LYS A 85 -15.70 -6.71 -18.92
CA LYS A 85 -15.80 -7.57 -17.72
C LYS A 85 -14.48 -7.77 -17.00
N ASN A 86 -13.37 -7.80 -17.73
CA ASN A 86 -12.05 -8.22 -17.26
C ASN A 86 -10.90 -7.37 -17.86
N GLY A 87 -9.72 -7.47 -17.26
CA GLY A 87 -8.49 -6.84 -17.75
C GLY A 87 -8.50 -5.31 -17.80
N LEU A 88 -7.63 -4.74 -18.63
CA LEU A 88 -7.46 -3.29 -18.79
C LEU A 88 -8.76 -2.52 -19.15
N PRO A 89 -9.67 -3.01 -20.03
CA PRO A 89 -10.93 -2.32 -20.32
C PRO A 89 -11.84 -2.18 -19.09
N LYS A 90 -11.80 -3.13 -18.15
CA LYS A 90 -12.49 -3.03 -16.86
C LYS A 90 -11.87 -1.95 -15.96
N VAL A 91 -10.55 -1.85 -15.92
CA VAL A 91 -9.83 -0.84 -15.14
C VAL A 91 -10.15 0.57 -15.68
N ILE A 92 -10.24 0.71 -17.00
CA ILE A 92 -10.65 1.94 -17.67
C ILE A 92 -12.14 2.28 -17.40
N SER A 93 -13.07 1.32 -17.53
CA SER A 93 -14.50 1.58 -17.28
C SER A 93 -14.81 1.98 -15.84
N GLN A 94 -13.99 1.52 -14.89
CA GLN A 94 -14.08 1.88 -13.47
C GLN A 94 -13.39 3.23 -13.14
N GLY A 95 -12.83 3.94 -14.11
CA GLY A 95 -12.11 5.20 -13.88
C GLY A 95 -10.81 5.04 -13.08
N LYS A 96 -10.27 3.82 -13.00
CA LYS A 96 -9.08 3.49 -12.19
C LYS A 96 -7.76 3.58 -12.97
N PHE A 97 -7.81 3.69 -14.30
CA PHE A 97 -6.62 3.80 -15.14
C PHE A 97 -6.08 5.25 -15.14
N PRO A 98 -4.83 5.49 -14.72
CA PRO A 98 -4.23 6.83 -14.70
C PRO A 98 -4.24 7.52 -16.08
N ALA A 99 -4.52 8.83 -16.09
CA ALA A 99 -4.49 9.64 -17.30
C ALA A 99 -3.10 9.74 -17.95
N SER A 100 -2.05 9.62 -17.14
CA SER A 100 -0.64 9.63 -17.54
C SER A 100 0.23 8.84 -16.56
N PHE A 101 1.42 8.46 -17.02
CA PHE A 101 2.45 7.75 -16.25
C PHE A 101 3.80 8.46 -16.43
N THR A 102 4.57 8.62 -15.37
CA THR A 102 5.88 9.30 -15.41
C THR A 102 7.00 8.31 -15.10
N VAL A 103 7.91 8.13 -16.05
CA VAL A 103 9.07 7.23 -15.92
C VAL A 103 10.32 7.99 -16.33
N ASN A 104 11.35 7.99 -15.47
CA ASN A 104 12.63 8.69 -15.69
C ASN A 104 12.43 10.16 -16.12
N GLY A 105 11.55 10.89 -15.43
CA GLY A 105 11.18 12.28 -15.74
C GLY A 105 10.27 12.47 -16.96
N ARG A 106 10.06 11.44 -17.79
CA ARG A 106 9.19 11.51 -18.98
C ARG A 106 7.76 11.09 -18.64
N THR A 107 6.84 12.06 -18.65
CA THR A 107 5.39 11.78 -18.63
C THR A 107 4.94 11.27 -20.00
N SER A 108 4.18 10.19 -20.03
CA SER A 108 3.55 9.60 -21.23
C SER A 108 2.07 9.31 -20.96
N LYS A 109 1.24 9.42 -22.00
CA LYS A 109 -0.18 9.01 -21.99
C LYS A 109 -0.38 7.90 -23.03
N PHE A 110 -1.27 6.95 -22.76
CA PHE A 110 -1.50 5.82 -23.66
C PHE A 110 -2.73 6.01 -24.55
N ILE A 111 -2.63 5.48 -25.77
CA ILE A 111 -3.80 5.00 -26.52
C ILE A 111 -4.01 3.53 -26.14
N VAL A 112 -5.24 3.10 -25.91
CA VAL A 112 -5.56 1.67 -25.68
C VAL A 112 -6.60 1.20 -26.69
N ILE A 113 -6.31 0.08 -27.37
CA ILE A 113 -7.17 -0.54 -28.38
C ILE A 113 -7.53 -1.95 -27.90
N SER A 114 -8.82 -2.21 -27.73
CA SER A 114 -9.35 -3.45 -27.14
C SER A 114 -10.37 -4.10 -28.08
N PRO A 115 -9.93 -4.81 -29.14
CA PRO A 115 -10.81 -5.54 -30.06
C PRO A 115 -11.60 -6.64 -29.37
N GLN A 116 -12.87 -6.82 -29.77
CA GLN A 116 -13.60 -8.05 -29.51
C GLN A 116 -13.44 -9.01 -30.69
N PHE A 117 -12.94 -10.21 -30.44
CA PHE A 117 -12.84 -11.28 -31.43
C PHE A 117 -13.96 -12.32 -31.26
N ALA A 118 -14.58 -12.74 -32.36
CA ALA A 118 -15.64 -13.76 -32.35
C ALA A 118 -15.07 -15.19 -32.12
N THR A 119 -13.88 -15.42 -32.66
CA THR A 119 -13.11 -16.67 -32.58
C THR A 119 -11.78 -16.44 -31.88
N TRP A 120 -11.00 -17.50 -31.64
CA TRP A 120 -9.63 -17.38 -31.13
C TRP A 120 -8.76 -16.62 -32.15
N PRO A 121 -8.18 -15.44 -31.81
CA PRO A 121 -7.34 -14.69 -32.75
C PRO A 121 -5.92 -15.28 -32.78
N GLY A 122 -5.33 -15.34 -33.97
CA GLY A 122 -3.93 -15.70 -34.16
C GLY A 122 -3.04 -14.49 -34.40
N ALA A 123 -1.77 -14.75 -34.74
CA ALA A 123 -0.79 -13.70 -34.99
C ALA A 123 -1.18 -12.70 -36.10
N LEU A 124 -1.91 -13.16 -37.12
CA LEU A 124 -2.41 -12.31 -38.21
C LEU A 124 -3.35 -11.21 -37.68
N GLN A 125 -4.29 -11.59 -36.81
CA GLN A 125 -5.24 -10.65 -36.20
C GLN A 125 -4.53 -9.65 -35.29
N VAL A 126 -3.54 -10.09 -34.51
CA VAL A 126 -2.69 -9.17 -33.72
C VAL A 126 -1.99 -8.16 -34.63
N GLY A 127 -1.42 -8.62 -35.74
CA GLY A 127 -0.78 -7.77 -36.74
C GLY A 127 -1.72 -6.74 -37.35
N GLN A 128 -2.94 -7.14 -37.71
CA GLN A 128 -3.96 -6.24 -38.27
C GLN A 128 -4.36 -5.13 -37.30
N VAL A 129 -4.46 -5.41 -35.99
CA VAL A 129 -4.73 -4.39 -34.97
C VAL A 129 -3.55 -3.41 -34.83
N ILE A 130 -2.30 -3.89 -34.92
CA ILE A 130 -1.10 -3.04 -34.95
C ILE A 130 -1.14 -2.10 -36.17
N ASP A 131 -1.45 -2.64 -37.36
CA ASP A 131 -1.52 -1.86 -38.59
C ASP A 131 -2.66 -0.83 -38.57
N TYR A 132 -3.84 -1.22 -38.06
CA TYR A 132 -4.94 -0.28 -37.83
C TYR A 132 -4.53 0.84 -36.86
N ALA A 133 -3.91 0.50 -35.73
CA ALA A 133 -3.53 1.50 -34.73
C ALA A 133 -2.49 2.49 -35.28
N LYS A 134 -1.48 2.00 -36.00
CA LYS A 134 -0.44 2.84 -36.63
C LYS A 134 -0.98 3.69 -37.79
N LYS A 135 -2.01 3.23 -38.50
CA LYS A 135 -2.63 3.97 -39.61
C LYS A 135 -3.63 5.03 -39.14
N THR A 136 -4.40 4.73 -38.10
CA THR A 136 -5.56 5.54 -37.69
C THR A 136 -5.21 6.61 -36.66
N TYR A 137 -4.25 6.36 -35.77
CA TYR A 137 -3.93 7.26 -34.66
C TYR A 137 -2.52 7.84 -34.74
N LYS A 138 -2.25 8.86 -33.91
CA LYS A 138 -0.90 9.39 -33.63
C LYS A 138 -0.10 8.41 -32.77
N ALA A 139 0.05 7.18 -33.23
CA ALA A 139 0.81 6.13 -32.56
C ALA A 139 2.32 6.41 -32.65
N ASP A 140 3.01 6.32 -31.53
CA ASP A 140 4.47 6.14 -31.52
C ASP A 140 4.77 4.74 -32.03
N ALA A 141 5.15 4.65 -33.31
CA ALA A 141 5.44 3.38 -33.99
C ALA A 141 6.61 2.59 -33.36
N SER A 142 7.42 3.22 -32.49
CA SER A 142 8.47 2.55 -31.73
C SER A 142 7.99 1.98 -30.39
N ARG A 143 6.81 2.37 -29.90
CA ARG A 143 6.24 2.00 -28.58
C ARG A 143 4.85 1.42 -28.71
N ILE A 144 4.76 0.30 -29.44
CA ILE A 144 3.59 -0.58 -29.47
C ILE A 144 3.79 -1.69 -28.46
N TYR A 145 2.80 -1.89 -27.59
CA TYR A 145 2.80 -2.90 -26.53
C TYR A 145 1.59 -3.82 -26.69
N VAL A 146 1.77 -5.12 -26.42
CA VAL A 146 0.68 -6.11 -26.55
C VAL A 146 0.50 -6.87 -25.24
N THR A 147 -0.73 -6.91 -24.75
CA THR A 147 -1.09 -7.54 -23.48
C THR A 147 -2.44 -8.26 -23.60
N GLY A 148 -2.72 -9.18 -22.70
CA GLY A 148 -3.94 -9.98 -22.75
C GLY A 148 -3.99 -11.03 -21.65
N LEU A 149 -5.16 -11.60 -21.42
CA LEU A 149 -5.42 -12.56 -20.34
C LEU A 149 -5.95 -13.89 -20.88
N SER A 150 -5.61 -15.02 -20.23
CA SER A 150 -6.12 -16.35 -20.59
C SER A 150 -5.87 -16.69 -22.07
N MET A 151 -6.94 -16.92 -22.86
CA MET A 151 -6.92 -16.98 -24.33
C MET A 151 -6.06 -15.85 -24.93
N GLY A 152 -6.39 -14.60 -24.63
CA GLY A 152 -5.68 -13.42 -25.11
C GLY A 152 -4.23 -13.36 -24.66
N GLY A 153 -3.90 -13.88 -23.48
CA GLY A 153 -2.51 -14.04 -23.04
C GLY A 153 -1.75 -15.08 -23.87
N GLY A 154 -2.43 -16.10 -24.40
CA GLY A 154 -1.90 -17.00 -25.42
C GLY A 154 -1.70 -16.31 -26.77
N CYS A 155 -2.66 -15.47 -27.18
CA CYS A 155 -2.59 -14.68 -28.40
C CYS A 155 -1.48 -13.61 -28.36
N VAL A 156 -1.10 -13.09 -27.18
CA VAL A 156 0.08 -12.24 -27.00
C VAL A 156 1.35 -13.00 -27.40
N TRP A 157 1.51 -14.26 -26.97
CA TRP A 157 2.63 -15.10 -27.40
C TRP A 157 2.59 -15.34 -28.91
N ASP A 158 1.44 -15.74 -29.48
CA ASP A 158 1.30 -15.95 -30.92
C ASP A 158 1.66 -14.68 -31.72
N GLY A 159 1.21 -13.52 -31.25
CA GLY A 159 1.55 -12.22 -31.79
C GLY A 159 3.05 -11.95 -31.77
N ALA A 160 3.70 -12.19 -30.64
CA ALA A 160 5.13 -11.91 -30.41
C ALA A 160 6.08 -12.84 -31.18
N VAL A 161 5.71 -14.09 -31.44
CA VAL A 161 6.57 -15.07 -32.13
C VAL A 161 6.49 -14.98 -33.65
N ASN A 162 5.53 -14.22 -34.19
CA ASN A 162 5.39 -14.02 -35.62
C ASN A 162 6.42 -13.01 -36.12
N THR A 163 7.19 -13.39 -37.14
CA THR A 163 8.32 -12.61 -37.66
C THR A 163 7.94 -11.28 -38.32
N ALA A 164 6.70 -11.11 -38.78
CA ALA A 164 6.20 -9.81 -39.27
C ALA A 164 5.73 -8.89 -38.13
N ASN A 165 5.30 -9.48 -37.00
CA ASN A 165 4.87 -8.74 -35.81
C ASN A 165 6.04 -8.34 -34.91
N ALA A 166 6.98 -9.25 -34.66
CA ALA A 166 8.02 -9.10 -33.64
C ALA A 166 8.85 -7.80 -33.76
N PRO A 167 9.29 -7.34 -34.95
CA PRO A 167 10.03 -6.07 -35.09
C PRO A 167 9.19 -4.82 -34.79
N ARG A 168 7.87 -4.98 -34.64
CA ARG A 168 6.88 -3.91 -34.44
C ARG A 168 6.40 -3.80 -32.99
N ILE A 169 6.82 -4.70 -32.09
CA ILE A 169 6.37 -4.79 -30.70
C ILE A 169 7.55 -4.51 -29.76
N ALA A 170 7.43 -3.48 -28.94
CA ALA A 170 8.50 -3.06 -28.02
C ALA A 170 8.54 -3.90 -26.72
N ALA A 171 7.36 -4.23 -26.20
CA ALA A 171 7.23 -5.07 -25.02
C ALA A 171 5.89 -5.83 -25.02
N ILE A 172 5.87 -6.97 -24.33
CA ILE A 172 4.67 -7.78 -24.12
C ILE A 172 4.42 -8.08 -22.64
N VAL A 173 3.14 -8.12 -22.28
CA VAL A 173 2.65 -8.49 -20.93
C VAL A 173 1.57 -9.58 -21.06
N PRO A 174 1.95 -10.85 -21.27
CA PRO A 174 1.00 -11.96 -21.30
C PRO A 174 0.62 -12.41 -19.88
N VAL A 175 -0.68 -12.41 -19.58
CA VAL A 175 -1.24 -12.83 -18.28
C VAL A 175 -1.95 -14.18 -18.42
N CYS A 176 -1.58 -15.15 -17.58
CA CYS A 176 -2.07 -16.55 -17.57
C CYS A 176 -2.28 -17.16 -18.97
N GLY A 177 -1.28 -16.95 -19.85
CA GLY A 177 -1.45 -17.13 -21.29
C GLY A 177 -1.62 -18.59 -21.72
N ALA A 178 -2.73 -18.87 -22.41
CA ALA A 178 -3.13 -20.21 -22.87
C ALA A 178 -2.34 -20.74 -24.09
N ARG A 179 -1.00 -20.62 -24.07
CA ARG A 179 -0.11 -21.17 -25.11
C ARG A 179 1.19 -21.69 -24.49
N ALA A 180 1.46 -22.98 -24.69
CA ALA A 180 2.70 -23.62 -24.27
C ALA A 180 3.94 -23.01 -24.97
N ALA A 181 5.10 -23.15 -24.35
CA ALA A 181 6.36 -22.59 -24.85
C ALA A 181 6.81 -23.21 -26.17
N SER A 182 7.32 -22.39 -27.09
CA SER A 182 7.96 -22.83 -28.34
C SER A 182 9.39 -22.31 -28.40
N ALA A 183 10.38 -23.21 -28.48
CA ALA A 183 11.79 -22.83 -28.56
C ALA A 183 12.10 -21.96 -29.80
N THR A 184 11.44 -22.22 -30.94
CA THR A 184 11.58 -21.40 -32.15
C THR A 184 10.94 -20.02 -31.96
N GLY A 185 9.76 -19.95 -31.35
CA GLY A 185 9.12 -18.67 -31.05
C GLY A 185 9.91 -17.84 -30.01
N ALA A 186 10.48 -18.50 -29.01
CA ALA A 186 11.31 -17.87 -28.00
C ALA A 186 12.56 -17.23 -28.60
N ARG A 187 13.18 -17.88 -29.59
CA ARG A 187 14.27 -17.27 -30.37
C ARG A 187 13.83 -16.03 -31.14
N VAL A 188 12.63 -16.00 -31.73
CA VAL A 188 12.12 -14.79 -32.42
C VAL A 188 11.97 -13.62 -31.45
N ILE A 189 11.41 -13.86 -30.26
CA ILE A 189 11.28 -12.84 -29.20
C ILE A 189 12.68 -12.34 -28.77
N ALA A 190 13.61 -13.26 -28.55
CA ALA A 190 14.96 -12.96 -28.10
C ALA A 190 15.80 -12.18 -29.14
N THR A 191 15.78 -12.58 -30.42
CA THR A 191 16.53 -11.91 -31.48
C THR A 191 15.98 -10.54 -31.86
N ASN A 192 14.68 -10.30 -31.64
CA ASN A 192 14.08 -8.96 -31.74
C ASN A 192 14.32 -8.11 -30.49
N ASN A 193 15.05 -8.63 -29.49
CA ASN A 193 15.33 -7.97 -28.21
C ASN A 193 14.07 -7.43 -27.50
N MET A 194 12.96 -8.15 -27.66
CA MET A 194 11.64 -7.74 -27.17
C MET A 194 11.55 -7.91 -25.65
N ALA A 195 11.11 -6.86 -24.95
CA ALA A 195 10.96 -6.93 -23.50
C ALA A 195 9.72 -7.77 -23.12
N VAL A 196 9.87 -8.67 -22.15
CA VAL A 196 8.79 -9.59 -21.72
C VAL A 196 8.61 -9.54 -20.20
N TRP A 197 7.38 -9.28 -19.75
CA TRP A 197 6.96 -9.50 -18.36
C TRP A 197 5.68 -10.33 -18.33
N ALA A 198 5.81 -11.63 -18.08
CA ALA A 198 4.66 -12.54 -18.01
C ALA A 198 4.14 -12.67 -16.57
N LEU A 199 2.82 -12.76 -16.37
CA LEU A 199 2.23 -12.91 -15.03
C LEU A 199 1.30 -14.12 -14.96
N HIS A 200 1.32 -14.86 -13.86
CA HIS A 200 0.51 -16.07 -13.66
C HIS A 200 0.22 -16.29 -12.17
N ASN A 201 -0.87 -17.00 -11.84
CA ASN A 201 -1.02 -17.62 -10.53
C ASN A 201 -0.27 -18.97 -10.50
N GLU A 202 0.30 -19.37 -9.37
CA GLU A 202 1.05 -20.62 -9.21
C GLU A 202 0.15 -21.83 -9.48
N SER A 203 -1.03 -21.85 -8.85
CA SER A 203 -2.01 -22.94 -8.90
C SER A 203 -3.24 -22.55 -9.73
N ASP A 204 -3.02 -22.10 -10.97
CA ASP A 204 -4.09 -21.87 -11.95
C ASP A 204 -4.65 -23.22 -12.45
N PRO A 205 -5.95 -23.52 -12.26
CA PRO A 205 -6.56 -24.80 -12.63
C PRO A 205 -7.02 -24.85 -14.11
N THR A 206 -6.93 -23.74 -14.86
CA THR A 206 -7.42 -23.61 -16.24
C THR A 206 -6.28 -23.53 -17.24
N VAL A 207 -5.24 -22.75 -16.93
CA VAL A 207 -4.00 -22.69 -17.72
C VAL A 207 -2.84 -22.96 -16.77
N VAL A 208 -2.07 -24.01 -17.01
CA VAL A 208 -0.99 -24.38 -16.09
C VAL A 208 0.14 -23.35 -16.10
N SER A 209 0.60 -22.94 -14.91
CA SER A 209 1.67 -21.94 -14.73
C SER A 209 3.02 -22.35 -15.37
N SER A 210 3.20 -23.65 -15.63
CA SER A 210 4.33 -24.20 -16.39
C SER A 210 4.46 -23.64 -17.81
N TYR A 211 3.37 -23.17 -18.44
CA TYR A 211 3.45 -22.51 -19.74
C TYR A 211 4.22 -21.18 -19.66
N THR A 212 3.91 -20.32 -18.68
CA THR A 212 4.66 -19.08 -18.45
C THR A 212 6.11 -19.38 -18.04
N LYS A 213 6.32 -20.31 -17.10
CA LYS A 213 7.66 -20.71 -16.65
C LYS A 213 8.52 -21.21 -17.83
N GLY A 214 7.95 -22.04 -18.70
CA GLY A 214 8.58 -22.54 -19.91
C GLY A 214 8.93 -21.45 -20.93
N TRP A 215 8.04 -20.46 -21.13
CA TRP A 215 8.31 -19.33 -22.02
C TRP A 215 9.52 -18.51 -21.54
N ILE A 216 9.56 -18.14 -20.26
CA ILE A 216 10.66 -17.35 -19.71
C ILE A 216 11.99 -18.12 -19.75
N ALA A 217 11.98 -19.41 -19.43
CA ALA A 217 13.17 -20.26 -19.55
C ALA A 217 13.68 -20.34 -21.01
N ALA A 218 12.78 -20.54 -21.97
CA ALA A 218 13.13 -20.63 -23.39
C ALA A 218 13.63 -19.29 -23.96
N ILE A 219 13.02 -18.15 -23.60
CA ILE A 219 13.43 -16.82 -24.08
C ILE A 219 14.79 -16.40 -23.49
N ASN A 220 15.08 -16.77 -22.25
CA ASN A 220 16.37 -16.48 -21.61
C ASN A 220 17.49 -17.47 -21.96
N THR A 221 17.23 -18.42 -22.87
CA THR A 221 18.28 -19.27 -23.46
C THR A 221 19.07 -18.47 -24.51
N ALA A 222 20.35 -18.81 -24.72
CA ALA A 222 21.25 -17.98 -25.53
C ALA A 222 20.83 -17.85 -27.02
N PRO A 223 20.95 -16.65 -27.62
CA PRO A 223 21.23 -15.36 -26.99
C PRO A 223 19.99 -14.84 -26.24
N ALA A 224 20.12 -14.56 -24.94
CA ALA A 224 19.02 -14.00 -24.16
C ALA A 224 18.80 -12.52 -24.53
N PRO A 225 17.56 -12.00 -24.51
CA PRO A 225 17.31 -10.59 -24.73
C PRO A 225 17.87 -9.73 -23.59
N ASN A 226 18.04 -8.44 -23.89
CA ASN A 226 18.38 -7.38 -22.94
C ASN A 226 17.23 -6.35 -22.93
N PRO A 227 16.40 -6.26 -21.87
CA PRO A 227 16.48 -7.01 -20.63
C PRO A 227 16.12 -8.49 -20.83
N LYS A 228 16.56 -9.34 -19.89
CA LYS A 228 16.06 -10.71 -19.79
C LYS A 228 14.55 -10.70 -19.60
N ALA A 229 13.87 -11.69 -20.17
CA ALA A 229 12.45 -11.91 -19.94
C ALA A 229 12.22 -12.22 -18.45
N ARG A 230 11.19 -11.61 -17.84
CA ARG A 230 10.83 -11.79 -16.43
C ARG A 230 9.43 -12.41 -16.29
N MET A 231 9.18 -13.06 -15.15
CA MET A 231 7.83 -13.44 -14.74
C MET A 231 7.54 -13.08 -13.29
N THR A 232 6.26 -12.82 -13.03
CA THR A 232 5.68 -12.83 -11.69
C THR A 232 4.79 -14.06 -11.57
N ILE A 233 5.05 -14.90 -10.56
CA ILE A 233 4.14 -16.00 -10.22
C ILE A 233 3.54 -15.73 -8.85
N PHE A 234 2.24 -15.49 -8.80
CA PHE A 234 1.52 -15.21 -7.56
C PHE A 234 1.26 -16.51 -6.79
N PRO A 235 1.60 -16.60 -5.48
CA PRO A 235 1.45 -17.82 -4.68
C PRO A 235 0.00 -18.02 -4.22
N VAL A 236 -0.92 -18.11 -5.18
CA VAL A 236 -2.37 -18.27 -4.99
C VAL A 236 -2.93 -19.27 -6.00
N SER A 237 -4.14 -19.78 -5.71
CA SER A 237 -4.90 -20.66 -6.60
C SER A 237 -6.01 -19.89 -7.32
N GLY A 238 -6.36 -20.34 -8.52
CA GLY A 238 -7.41 -19.76 -9.38
C GLY A 238 -6.88 -19.16 -10.68
N HIS A 239 -7.76 -18.97 -11.65
CA HIS A 239 -7.39 -18.52 -13.01
C HIS A 239 -7.18 -17.01 -13.15
N ASP A 240 -7.80 -16.20 -12.27
CA ASP A 240 -7.65 -14.74 -12.30
C ASP A 240 -6.28 -14.30 -11.75
N ALA A 241 -5.29 -14.22 -12.65
CA ALA A 241 -4.05 -13.49 -12.43
C ALA A 241 -4.16 -12.02 -12.89
N TRP A 242 -5.23 -11.65 -13.62
CA TRP A 242 -5.33 -10.37 -14.33
C TRP A 242 -5.82 -9.22 -13.46
N THR A 243 -6.72 -9.44 -12.51
CA THR A 243 -7.24 -8.40 -11.62
C THR A 243 -6.11 -7.72 -10.86
N LYS A 244 -5.10 -8.49 -10.41
CA LYS A 244 -3.88 -7.94 -9.78
C LYS A 244 -2.89 -7.39 -10.81
N SER A 245 -2.69 -8.08 -11.94
CA SER A 245 -1.70 -7.65 -12.96
C SER A 245 -2.02 -6.30 -13.62
N TYR A 246 -3.31 -5.99 -13.82
CA TYR A 246 -3.75 -4.73 -14.44
C TYR A 246 -4.07 -3.61 -13.43
N ASP A 247 -4.02 -3.87 -12.12
CA ASP A 247 -4.18 -2.81 -11.11
C ASP A 247 -2.99 -1.84 -11.19
N PRO A 248 -3.19 -0.55 -11.50
CA PRO A 248 -2.11 0.43 -11.57
C PRO A 248 -1.38 0.67 -10.24
N ASN A 249 -1.98 0.23 -9.12
CA ASN A 249 -1.37 0.24 -7.79
C ASN A 249 -0.48 -0.98 -7.51
N TYR A 250 -0.63 -2.07 -8.26
CA TYR A 250 0.28 -3.21 -8.13
C TYR A 250 1.65 -2.84 -8.68
N ARG A 251 2.68 -2.95 -7.82
CA ARG A 251 4.07 -2.60 -8.16
C ARG A 251 5.01 -3.75 -7.81
N GLU A 252 5.98 -3.97 -8.69
CA GLU A 252 7.11 -4.87 -8.53
C GLU A 252 8.36 -4.11 -8.97
N ASP A 253 9.46 -4.20 -8.22
CA ASP A 253 10.67 -3.37 -8.43
C ASP A 253 10.35 -1.86 -8.60
N GLY A 254 9.38 -1.39 -7.81
CA GLY A 254 8.90 0.00 -7.81
C GLY A 254 7.97 0.39 -8.96
N LYS A 255 7.75 -0.47 -9.98
CA LYS A 255 6.96 -0.15 -11.18
C LYS A 255 5.72 -1.03 -11.34
N ASN A 256 4.64 -0.46 -11.87
CA ASN A 256 3.54 -1.25 -12.43
C ASN A 256 3.87 -1.69 -13.88
N ILE A 257 3.04 -2.54 -14.48
CA ILE A 257 3.28 -3.04 -15.85
C ILE A 257 3.34 -1.92 -16.90
N TYR A 258 2.61 -0.82 -16.70
CA TYR A 258 2.53 0.30 -17.65
C TYR A 258 3.81 1.14 -17.64
N GLU A 259 4.29 1.48 -16.45
CA GLU A 259 5.58 2.15 -16.23
C GLU A 259 6.75 1.28 -16.67
N TRP A 260 6.67 -0.04 -16.47
CA TRP A 260 7.68 -0.97 -16.95
C TRP A 260 7.73 -1.01 -18.48
N MET A 261 6.58 -1.11 -19.17
CA MET A 261 6.50 -1.10 -20.64
C MET A 261 7.11 0.18 -21.23
N LEU A 262 6.86 1.34 -20.62
CA LEU A 262 7.38 2.65 -21.07
C LEU A 262 8.90 2.77 -21.12
N GLN A 263 9.65 1.85 -20.51
CA GLN A 263 11.12 1.80 -20.59
C GLN A 263 11.64 1.26 -21.94
N TYR A 264 10.77 0.70 -22.80
CA TYR A 264 11.19 -0.03 -24.00
C TYR A 264 10.59 0.54 -25.28
N SER A 265 11.39 0.53 -26.34
CA SER A 265 11.00 0.86 -27.73
C SER A 265 11.74 -0.04 -28.73
N THR A 266 11.14 -0.30 -29.89
CA THR A 266 11.76 -1.10 -30.98
C THR A 266 12.91 -0.37 -31.68
N SER A 267 13.02 0.95 -31.50
CA SER A 267 14.14 1.76 -32.01
C SER A 267 15.41 1.67 -31.14
N ARG A 268 15.43 0.79 -30.14
CA ARG A 268 16.64 0.47 -29.39
C ARG A 268 17.62 -0.25 -30.32
N SER A 269 18.68 0.46 -30.72
CA SER A 269 19.69 -0.07 -31.64
C SER A 269 20.24 -1.42 -31.17
N ALA A 270 20.24 -2.41 -32.06
CA ALA A 270 20.89 -3.71 -31.87
C ALA A 270 22.43 -3.61 -32.07
N ALA A 271 23.02 -2.49 -31.66
CA ALA A 271 24.46 -2.30 -31.66
C ALA A 271 25.11 -3.25 -30.65
N ALA A 272 26.29 -3.78 -31.01
CA ALA A 272 27.25 -4.23 -30.01
C ALA A 272 27.44 -3.10 -28.98
N PRO A 273 27.57 -3.42 -27.68
CA PRO A 273 27.37 -2.42 -26.64
C PRO A 273 28.32 -1.23 -26.83
N PRO A 274 27.84 0.04 -26.71
CA PRO A 274 28.67 1.00 -26.00
C PRO A 274 29.00 0.30 -24.67
N ALA A 275 30.29 0.21 -24.33
CA ALA A 275 30.74 -0.47 -23.10
C ALA A 275 29.77 -0.11 -21.98
N PRO A 276 29.18 -1.12 -21.28
CA PRO A 276 27.98 -0.94 -20.48
C PRO A 276 28.15 0.34 -19.66
N PRO A 277 27.21 1.32 -19.78
CA PRO A 277 27.41 2.65 -19.19
C PRO A 277 27.86 2.43 -17.77
N ALA A 278 29.07 2.95 -17.48
CA ALA A 278 29.93 2.41 -16.42
C ALA A 278 29.08 2.14 -15.18
N ALA A 279 29.13 0.91 -14.66
CA ALA A 279 28.17 0.45 -13.66
C ALA A 279 28.25 1.41 -12.47
N ASN A 280 27.22 2.25 -12.32
CA ASN A 280 27.34 3.55 -11.66
C ASN A 280 28.04 3.41 -10.30
N VAL A 281 29.23 4.00 -10.20
CA VAL A 281 30.08 3.81 -9.04
C VAL A 281 29.47 4.62 -7.90
N ALA A 282 29.09 3.96 -6.80
CA ALA A 282 28.57 4.70 -5.66
C ALA A 282 29.64 5.68 -5.15
N PRO A 283 29.26 6.92 -4.78
CA PRO A 283 30.23 7.97 -4.49
C PRO A 283 31.10 7.60 -3.29
N VAL A 284 32.34 8.07 -3.25
CA VAL A 284 33.17 7.97 -2.05
C VAL A 284 32.77 9.10 -1.10
N VAL A 285 32.31 8.75 0.09
CA VAL A 285 31.85 9.69 1.12
C VAL A 285 32.82 9.68 2.29
N ASN A 286 33.08 10.86 2.85
CA ASN A 286 33.84 11.04 4.09
C ASN A 286 33.08 12.03 4.97
N ALA A 287 32.65 11.60 6.15
CA ALA A 287 31.91 12.43 7.09
C ALA A 287 32.85 13.42 7.83
N GLY A 288 34.15 13.15 7.82
CA GLY A 288 35.17 13.89 8.57
C GLY A 288 35.62 13.13 9.81
N ALA A 289 36.67 13.63 10.46
CA ALA A 289 37.23 13.00 11.64
C ALA A 289 36.27 13.05 12.86
N ASP A 290 36.37 12.03 13.71
CA ASP A 290 35.76 12.01 15.05
C ASP A 290 35.99 13.32 15.81
N ARG A 291 34.98 13.74 16.59
CA ARG A 291 34.97 15.02 17.31
C ARG A 291 34.77 14.78 18.80
N SER A 292 35.46 15.55 19.61
CA SER A 292 35.18 15.67 21.04
C SER A 292 34.83 17.11 21.35
N VAL A 293 33.80 17.31 22.17
CA VAL A 293 33.35 18.63 22.62
C VAL A 293 32.99 18.54 24.10
N THR A 294 33.22 19.62 24.84
CA THR A 294 32.92 19.71 26.27
C THR A 294 31.85 20.79 26.47
N LEU A 295 30.84 20.47 27.27
CA LEU A 295 29.83 21.47 27.66
C LEU A 295 30.52 22.66 28.36
N PRO A 296 30.00 23.90 28.20
CA PRO A 296 28.70 24.27 27.66
C PRO A 296 28.65 24.37 26.12
N THR A 297 29.74 24.06 25.40
CA THR A 297 29.73 24.05 23.93
C THR A 297 28.88 22.89 23.41
N SER A 298 27.69 23.20 22.91
CA SER A 298 26.66 22.23 22.48
C SER A 298 26.48 22.15 20.96
N SER A 299 27.49 22.58 20.20
CA SER A 299 27.50 22.53 18.74
C SER A 299 28.87 22.20 18.17
N VAL A 300 28.88 21.55 17.00
CA VAL A 300 30.08 21.17 16.26
C VAL A 300 29.86 21.45 14.77
N GLN A 301 30.81 22.15 14.14
CA GLN A 301 30.85 22.22 12.68
C GLN A 301 31.37 20.91 12.10
N LEU A 302 30.61 20.36 11.15
CA LEU A 302 30.92 19.16 10.38
C LEU A 302 31.29 19.59 8.96
N ALA A 303 32.42 19.11 8.48
CA ALA A 303 32.94 19.39 7.16
C ALA A 303 33.15 18.06 6.42
N GLY A 304 32.04 17.45 6.03
CA GLY A 304 32.07 16.24 5.22
C GLY A 304 32.33 16.55 3.75
N SER A 305 32.69 15.52 3.00
CA SER A 305 32.92 15.58 1.56
C SER A 305 32.36 14.32 0.89
N ALA A 306 32.01 14.46 -0.39
CA ALA A 306 31.81 13.30 -1.24
C ALA A 306 32.36 13.59 -2.64
N THR A 307 32.95 12.58 -3.26
CA THR A 307 33.46 12.62 -4.63
C THR A 307 32.92 11.43 -5.40
N ASP A 308 32.48 11.70 -6.63
CA ASP A 308 31.93 10.70 -7.52
C ASP A 308 32.91 10.42 -8.65
N ALA A 309 33.11 9.16 -9.01
CA ALA A 309 34.20 8.77 -9.92
C ALA A 309 33.80 8.85 -11.41
N ASP A 310 32.51 8.65 -11.70
CA ASP A 310 31.89 8.64 -13.02
C ASP A 310 30.79 9.71 -13.20
N GLY A 311 30.57 10.56 -12.19
CA GLY A 311 29.54 11.60 -12.20
C GLY A 311 29.77 12.76 -11.23
N THR A 312 28.70 13.18 -10.56
CA THR A 312 28.59 14.34 -9.67
C THR A 312 27.62 14.07 -8.53
N ILE A 313 27.87 14.65 -7.36
CA ILE A 313 26.97 14.51 -6.20
C ILE A 313 25.72 15.38 -6.39
N ALA A 314 24.55 14.73 -6.50
CA ALA A 314 23.27 15.39 -6.63
C ALA A 314 22.61 15.76 -5.29
N LYS A 315 22.95 15.04 -4.21
CA LYS A 315 22.36 15.26 -2.88
C LYS A 315 23.29 14.84 -1.74
N TYR A 316 23.26 15.61 -0.65
CA TYR A 316 23.76 15.20 0.67
C TYR A 316 22.60 15.00 1.65
N ALA A 317 22.81 14.19 2.68
CA ALA A 317 21.90 13.98 3.79
C ALA A 317 22.67 13.65 5.07
N TRP A 318 22.70 14.59 6.01
CA TRP A 318 23.18 14.37 7.38
C TRP A 318 22.08 13.77 8.26
N THR A 319 22.43 12.71 9.00
CA THR A 319 21.53 12.04 9.95
C THR A 319 22.28 11.64 11.21
N VAL A 320 21.61 11.67 12.36
CA VAL A 320 22.12 11.06 13.60
C VAL A 320 21.60 9.62 13.63
N THR A 321 22.51 8.64 13.59
CA THR A 321 22.16 7.22 13.54
C THR A 321 22.10 6.58 14.93
N SER A 322 22.81 7.16 15.90
CA SER A 322 22.61 6.91 17.33
C SER A 322 23.11 8.09 18.16
N GLY A 323 22.66 8.17 19.42
CA GLY A 323 23.04 9.22 20.38
C GLY A 323 21.84 9.87 21.05
N PRO A 324 22.07 10.77 22.03
CA PRO A 324 21.01 11.49 22.73
C PRO A 324 20.11 12.31 21.77
N SER A 325 18.80 12.30 22.02
CA SER A 325 17.84 13.07 21.21
C SER A 325 17.91 14.57 21.47
N GLY A 326 17.61 15.39 20.45
CA GLY A 326 17.51 16.85 20.56
C GLY A 326 18.51 17.62 19.69
N SER A 327 19.54 16.94 19.18
CA SER A 327 20.47 17.53 18.22
C SER A 327 19.81 17.78 16.87
N SER A 328 20.18 18.89 16.21
CA SER A 328 19.65 19.32 14.90
C SER A 328 20.77 19.86 14.01
N PHE A 329 20.59 19.76 12.69
CA PHE A 329 21.53 20.32 11.71
C PHE A 329 21.02 21.66 11.19
N SER A 330 21.90 22.65 11.06
CA SER A 330 21.58 23.96 10.45
C SER A 330 21.09 23.82 9.00
N ASN A 331 21.66 22.87 8.26
CA ASN A 331 21.14 22.36 7.00
C ASN A 331 21.64 20.92 6.81
N ASN A 332 20.77 19.92 6.75
CA ASN A 332 21.21 18.54 6.56
C ASN A 332 21.48 18.17 5.09
N ALA A 333 21.21 19.06 4.12
CA ALA A 333 21.33 18.80 2.69
C ALA A 333 22.65 19.30 2.06
N THR A 334 23.62 19.76 2.87
CA THR A 334 24.92 20.29 2.43
C THR A 334 26.09 19.50 3.02
N ALA A 335 27.20 19.40 2.28
CA ALA A 335 28.40 18.67 2.71
C ALA A 335 28.99 19.23 4.02
N ALA A 336 29.09 20.55 4.12
CA ALA A 336 29.37 21.25 5.37
C ALA A 336 28.07 21.65 6.08
N THR A 337 28.00 21.47 7.40
CA THR A 337 26.86 21.85 8.25
C THR A 337 27.28 22.05 9.70
N THR A 338 26.43 22.66 10.53
CA THR A 338 26.62 22.66 11.99
C THR A 338 25.57 21.75 12.63
N ILE A 339 26.00 20.79 13.44
CA ILE A 339 25.12 20.07 14.37
C ILE A 339 25.10 20.83 15.70
N SER A 340 23.91 21.11 16.22
CA SER A 340 23.68 21.91 17.45
C SER A 340 22.65 21.24 18.34
N GLY A 341 22.61 21.58 19.63
CA GLY A 341 21.75 20.90 20.61
C GLY A 341 22.33 19.56 21.08
N LEU A 342 23.66 19.47 21.09
CA LEU A 342 24.40 18.35 21.65
C LEU A 342 24.36 18.41 23.19
N VAL A 343 24.02 17.29 23.82
CA VAL A 343 24.09 17.08 25.28
C VAL A 343 25.10 15.98 25.60
N GLU A 344 25.49 15.82 26.86
CA GLU A 344 26.45 14.80 27.28
C GLU A 344 26.07 13.40 26.75
N GLY A 345 27.05 12.70 26.17
CA GLY A 345 26.86 11.40 25.54
C GLY A 345 27.71 11.21 24.30
N THR A 346 27.48 10.10 23.60
CA THR A 346 28.16 9.78 22.33
C THR A 346 27.13 9.70 21.21
N TYR A 347 27.41 10.42 20.12
CA TYR A 347 26.62 10.43 18.90
C TYR A 347 27.37 9.71 17.80
N LEU A 348 26.65 8.95 16.97
CA LEU A 348 27.10 8.48 15.67
C LEU A 348 26.35 9.29 14.61
N VAL A 349 27.09 10.01 13.78
CA VAL A 349 26.55 10.96 12.80
C VAL A 349 26.97 10.53 11.41
N ARG A 350 25.98 10.25 10.56
CA ARG A 350 26.15 9.75 9.21
C ARG A 350 25.97 10.85 8.18
N LEU A 351 26.95 10.99 7.28
CA LEU A 351 26.77 11.65 6.01
C LEU A 351 26.41 10.59 4.96
N THR A 352 25.29 10.76 4.28
CA THR A 352 24.95 10.02 3.05
C THR A 352 25.04 10.97 1.87
N ALA A 353 25.69 10.55 0.79
CA ALA A 353 25.66 11.26 -0.49
C ALA A 353 24.95 10.40 -1.55
N THR A 354 24.32 11.06 -2.52
CA THR A 354 23.70 10.42 -3.68
C THR A 354 24.20 11.10 -4.94
N ASP A 355 24.69 10.32 -5.90
CA ASP A 355 25.15 10.81 -7.20
C ASP A 355 23.99 11.18 -8.15
N ASN A 356 24.33 11.72 -9.32
CA ASN A 356 23.37 12.14 -10.35
C ASN A 356 22.70 10.98 -11.11
N SER A 357 23.08 9.73 -10.86
CA SER A 357 22.47 8.52 -11.43
C SER A 357 21.63 7.75 -10.40
N GLY A 358 21.74 8.10 -9.11
CA GLY A 358 20.93 7.61 -8.00
C GLY A 358 21.58 6.54 -7.11
N ALA A 359 22.86 6.17 -7.29
CA ALA A 359 23.52 5.37 -6.27
C ALA A 359 23.91 6.25 -5.07
N ASN A 360 24.15 5.60 -3.94
CA ASN A 360 24.42 6.27 -2.68
C ASN A 360 25.44 5.48 -1.88
N ALA A 361 26.22 6.21 -1.10
CA ALA A 361 27.11 5.69 -0.09
C ALA A 361 27.04 6.59 1.14
N ALA A 362 27.60 6.12 2.24
CA ALA A 362 27.62 6.84 3.48
C ALA A 362 28.88 6.55 4.30
N ASP A 363 29.24 7.52 5.14
CA ASP A 363 30.29 7.41 6.13
C ASP A 363 29.79 7.96 7.48
N GLU A 364 30.40 7.52 8.58
CA GLU A 364 29.97 7.88 9.94
C GLU A 364 31.13 8.40 10.79
N LEU A 365 30.91 9.53 11.46
CA LEU A 365 31.82 10.06 12.47
C LEU A 365 31.19 9.97 13.86
N LYS A 366 32.03 9.78 14.89
CA LYS A 366 31.63 9.79 16.29
C LYS A 366 31.82 11.18 16.88
N ILE A 367 30.80 11.70 17.57
CA ILE A 367 30.92 12.91 18.41
C ILE A 367 30.79 12.50 19.88
N VAL A 368 31.82 12.73 20.68
CA VAL A 368 31.78 12.55 22.14
C VAL A 368 31.57 13.90 22.80
N VAL A 369 30.48 14.04 23.56
CA VAL A 369 30.14 15.23 24.34
C VAL A 369 30.40 14.91 25.80
N ALA A 370 31.38 15.56 26.40
CA ALA A 370 31.69 15.43 27.82
C ALA A 370 30.94 16.48 28.66
N ALA A 371 30.61 16.13 29.91
CA ALA A 371 30.13 17.08 30.92
C ALA A 371 31.02 18.31 31.06
N ASP A 372 30.41 19.43 31.46
CA ASP A 372 31.14 20.65 31.80
C ASP A 372 31.95 20.41 33.10
N PRO A 373 33.28 20.55 33.10
CA PRO A 373 34.10 20.32 34.29
C PRO A 373 33.84 21.34 35.41
N THR A 374 33.06 22.40 35.16
CA THR A 374 32.74 23.45 36.13
C THR A 374 31.37 23.27 36.82
N THR A 375 30.55 22.29 36.43
CA THR A 375 29.20 22.10 37.01
C THR A 375 29.19 21.24 38.27
N THR A 376 29.64 21.80 39.39
CA THR A 376 29.02 21.47 40.69
C THR A 376 27.69 22.25 40.80
N LEU A 377 26.57 21.52 40.99
CA LEU A 377 25.18 22.01 40.97
C LEU A 377 24.96 23.32 41.76
N PRO A 378 24.08 24.26 41.30
CA PRO A 378 22.72 24.08 40.73
C PRO A 378 22.58 24.77 39.33
N PRO A 379 21.47 25.40 38.80
CA PRO A 379 20.07 25.60 39.25
C PRO A 379 18.97 25.28 38.16
N PRO A 380 17.97 26.09 37.71
CA PRO A 380 16.67 25.56 37.18
C PRO A 380 16.33 25.84 35.68
N VAL A 381 15.21 25.23 35.23
CA VAL A 381 14.49 25.24 33.91
C VAL A 381 14.29 26.65 33.29
N PRO A 382 14.50 26.93 31.95
CA PRO A 382 13.66 26.47 30.80
C PRO A 382 14.40 26.40 29.41
N PRO A 383 13.75 26.31 28.20
CA PRO A 383 12.42 25.85 27.81
C PRO A 383 12.42 24.63 26.85
N THR A 384 11.42 23.75 26.92
CA THR A 384 11.31 22.57 26.02
C THR A 384 10.42 22.80 24.79
N ALA A 385 10.99 22.62 23.59
CA ALA A 385 10.21 22.12 22.46
C ALA A 385 9.82 20.65 22.76
N PRO A 386 8.59 20.20 22.43
CA PRO A 386 8.15 18.87 22.81
C PRO A 386 8.91 17.79 22.03
N SER A 387 9.79 17.06 22.72
CA SER A 387 10.25 15.75 22.25
C SER A 387 9.02 14.86 22.06
N ALA A 388 8.97 14.12 20.95
CA ALA A 388 7.97 13.07 20.78
C ALA A 388 8.16 12.05 21.91
N LYS A 389 7.11 11.81 22.69
CA LYS A 389 7.19 10.91 23.84
C LYS A 389 6.91 9.48 23.38
N TYR A 390 7.82 8.57 23.69
CA TYR A 390 7.70 7.15 23.35
C TYR A 390 7.41 6.32 24.59
N ILE A 391 6.58 5.29 24.48
CA ILE A 391 6.43 4.22 25.46
C ILE A 391 6.90 2.93 24.77
N ARG A 392 7.92 2.27 25.32
CA ARG A 392 8.41 0.97 24.83
C ARG A 392 8.10 -0.12 25.85
N VAL A 393 7.63 -1.28 25.39
CA VAL A 393 7.18 -2.37 26.28
C VAL A 393 7.70 -3.72 25.79
N LYS A 394 8.30 -4.46 26.71
CA LYS A 394 8.63 -5.88 26.56
C LYS A 394 7.53 -6.74 27.19
N VAL A 395 7.06 -7.73 26.44
CA VAL A 395 6.16 -8.79 26.93
C VAL A 395 7.00 -9.98 27.39
N PHE A 396 6.74 -10.50 28.59
CA PHE A 396 7.43 -11.68 29.11
C PHE A 396 6.59 -12.46 30.13
N GLY A 397 7.06 -13.63 30.53
CA GLY A 397 6.50 -14.42 31.64
C GLY A 397 7.59 -14.84 32.62
N GLY A 398 7.18 -15.16 33.86
CA GLY A 398 8.11 -15.61 34.91
C GLY A 398 8.98 -14.47 35.44
N SER A 399 10.19 -14.80 35.91
CA SER A 399 11.08 -13.88 36.64
C SER A 399 12.25 -13.37 35.79
N VAL A 400 12.02 -13.03 34.52
CA VAL A 400 13.06 -12.55 33.59
C VAL A 400 12.72 -11.15 33.02
N PRO A 401 12.73 -10.11 33.86
CA PRO A 401 12.61 -8.72 33.40
C PRO A 401 13.83 -8.31 32.56
N TYR A 402 13.68 -7.25 31.77
CA TYR A 402 14.77 -6.59 31.05
C TYR A 402 15.21 -5.37 31.84
N SER A 403 16.48 -5.30 32.22
CA SER A 403 17.04 -4.11 32.88
C SER A 403 17.26 -3.00 31.85
N SER A 404 16.37 -2.02 31.81
CA SER A 404 16.44 -0.86 30.92
C SER A 404 15.60 0.27 31.51
N THR A 405 16.08 1.51 31.38
CA THR A 405 15.34 2.73 31.74
C THR A 405 14.32 3.14 30.67
N GLU A 406 14.53 2.72 29.41
CA GLU A 406 13.65 3.07 28.29
C GLU A 406 12.49 2.08 28.07
N TRP A 407 12.63 0.83 28.55
CA TRP A 407 11.70 -0.25 28.27
C TRP A 407 10.94 -0.70 29.52
N ASN A 408 9.62 -0.55 29.47
CA ASN A 408 8.72 -1.12 30.45
C ASN A 408 8.69 -2.64 30.37
N ASN A 409 8.52 -3.29 31.51
CA ASN A 409 8.39 -4.73 31.62
C ASN A 409 6.93 -5.12 31.91
N TRP A 410 6.25 -5.72 30.93
CA TRP A 410 4.92 -6.26 31.12
C TRP A 410 4.97 -7.78 31.29
N ASN A 411 4.81 -8.23 32.54
CA ASN A 411 4.70 -9.65 32.86
C ASN A 411 3.28 -10.12 32.58
N VAL A 412 3.11 -10.96 31.55
CA VAL A 412 1.81 -11.55 31.17
C VAL A 412 1.61 -12.94 31.76
N GLY A 413 2.51 -13.37 32.66
CA GLY A 413 2.46 -14.65 33.36
C GLY A 413 2.90 -15.85 32.51
N THR A 414 2.96 -17.02 33.13
CA THR A 414 3.21 -18.32 32.49
C THR A 414 1.94 -19.16 32.43
N GLY A 415 1.84 -20.03 31.42
CA GLY A 415 0.62 -20.79 31.13
C GLY A 415 -0.50 -19.92 30.56
N ILE A 416 -1.72 -20.45 30.56
CA ILE A 416 -2.92 -19.72 30.12
C ILE A 416 -3.27 -18.63 31.14
N LYS A 417 -3.48 -17.41 30.67
CA LYS A 417 -3.89 -16.24 31.47
C LYS A 417 -4.96 -15.43 30.75
N THR A 418 -5.88 -14.85 31.49
CA THR A 418 -6.96 -13.98 31.01
C THR A 418 -6.92 -12.62 31.70
N ASN A 419 -7.51 -11.60 31.07
CA ASN A 419 -7.68 -10.25 31.63
C ASN A 419 -6.39 -9.66 32.22
N ILE A 420 -5.32 -9.79 31.45
CA ILE A 420 -3.96 -9.44 31.85
C ILE A 420 -3.80 -7.93 31.70
N ALA A 421 -3.42 -7.21 32.75
CA ALA A 421 -3.15 -5.77 32.69
C ALA A 421 -1.69 -5.46 33.01
N SER A 422 -1.18 -4.35 32.48
CA SER A 422 0.11 -3.78 32.90
C SER A 422 -0.08 -2.91 34.14
N ASN A 423 1.03 -2.69 34.85
CA ASN A 423 1.16 -1.49 35.69
C ASN A 423 1.13 -0.24 34.81
N LEU A 424 1.09 0.94 35.43
CA LEU A 424 1.27 2.21 34.72
C LEU A 424 2.61 2.18 33.98
N LEU A 425 2.58 2.56 32.70
CA LEU A 425 3.78 2.57 31.86
C LEU A 425 4.48 3.92 31.99
N ASN A 426 5.81 3.92 31.94
CA ASN A 426 6.63 5.12 31.81
C ASN A 426 6.92 5.40 30.33
N TYR A 427 7.14 6.66 30.01
CA TYR A 427 7.80 7.06 28.78
C TYR A 427 9.27 6.62 28.78
N SER A 428 9.91 6.61 27.62
CA SER A 428 11.30 6.16 27.44
C SER A 428 12.34 7.09 28.08
N ASP A 429 11.94 8.30 28.47
CA ASP A 429 12.70 9.23 29.31
C ASP A 429 12.54 8.92 30.83
N ALA A 430 11.98 7.75 31.15
CA ALA A 430 11.59 7.28 32.48
C ALA A 430 10.51 8.13 33.20
N THR A 431 9.93 9.16 32.56
CA THR A 431 8.83 9.93 33.17
C THR A 431 7.52 9.13 33.19
N PRO A 432 6.68 9.25 34.24
CA PRO A 432 5.40 8.56 34.27
C PRO A 432 4.49 8.98 33.11
N SER A 433 3.83 8.00 32.48
CA SER A 433 2.71 8.26 31.57
C SER A 433 1.37 8.00 32.26
N THR A 434 0.28 8.33 31.60
CA THR A 434 -1.09 7.91 32.00
C THR A 434 -1.48 6.55 31.45
N VAL A 435 -0.63 5.92 30.62
CA VAL A 435 -1.00 4.79 29.76
C VAL A 435 -0.88 3.45 30.49
N LYS A 436 -1.89 2.60 30.30
CA LYS A 436 -1.87 1.18 30.62
C LYS A 436 -2.24 0.36 29.40
N VAL A 437 -1.73 -0.86 29.33
CA VAL A 437 -2.15 -1.86 28.34
C VAL A 437 -2.81 -3.05 29.05
N SER A 438 -3.81 -3.65 28.40
CA SER A 438 -4.35 -4.95 28.79
C SER A 438 -4.47 -5.89 27.59
N MET A 439 -4.52 -7.19 27.86
CA MET A 439 -4.76 -8.26 26.89
C MET A 439 -5.76 -9.25 27.48
N ASN A 440 -6.85 -9.51 26.77
CA ASN A 440 -7.92 -10.39 27.24
C ASN A 440 -7.46 -11.85 27.47
N TYR A 441 -6.47 -12.33 26.72
CA TYR A 441 -6.02 -13.72 26.74
C TYR A 441 -4.55 -13.86 26.32
N SER A 442 -3.78 -14.73 27.00
CA SER A 442 -2.49 -15.26 26.57
C SER A 442 -2.50 -16.77 26.76
N GLY A 443 -2.17 -17.54 25.72
CA GLY A 443 -2.12 -19.00 25.79
C GLY A 443 -0.84 -19.54 26.45
N GLY A 444 0.20 -18.72 26.51
CA GLY A 444 1.47 -19.02 27.15
C GLY A 444 2.60 -18.08 26.72
N ILE A 445 3.79 -18.31 27.26
CA ILE A 445 5.02 -17.61 26.90
C ILE A 445 6.01 -18.62 26.34
N GLY A 446 6.59 -18.32 25.18
CA GLY A 446 7.76 -19.02 24.66
C GLY A 446 9.04 -18.23 24.94
N ASP A 447 10.10 -18.95 25.27
CA ASP A 447 11.47 -18.45 25.26
C ASP A 447 12.15 -18.88 23.95
N ASN A 448 12.69 -17.91 23.22
CA ASN A 448 13.47 -18.11 21.99
C ASN A 448 14.96 -18.38 22.29
N GLY A 449 15.38 -18.25 23.55
CA GLY A 449 16.74 -18.48 24.02
C GLY A 449 17.52 -17.20 24.32
N THR A 450 18.52 -17.30 25.19
CA THR A 450 19.44 -16.19 25.55
C THR A 450 20.33 -15.73 24.40
N SER A 451 20.57 -16.60 23.41
CA SER A 451 21.34 -16.33 22.20
C SER A 451 20.49 -15.80 21.03
N TYR A 452 19.18 -15.59 21.21
CA TYR A 452 18.32 -15.12 20.14
C TYR A 452 18.70 -13.72 19.69
N ALA A 453 18.72 -13.47 18.37
CA ALA A 453 19.19 -12.21 17.83
C ALA A 453 18.21 -11.05 18.09
N GLY A 454 18.77 -9.84 18.21
CA GLY A 454 18.02 -8.59 18.18
C GLY A 454 17.82 -8.08 16.75
N GLY A 455 17.26 -6.88 16.63
CA GLY A 455 17.09 -6.18 15.35
C GLY A 455 16.02 -5.10 15.47
N MET A 456 14.79 -5.39 15.04
CA MET A 456 13.61 -4.54 15.18
C MET A 456 13.28 -4.14 16.64
N ALA A 457 13.80 -4.91 17.60
CA ALA A 457 13.85 -4.60 19.01
C ALA A 457 15.12 -5.25 19.63
N PRO A 458 15.55 -4.86 20.85
CA PRO A 458 16.63 -5.52 21.56
C PRO A 458 16.41 -7.03 21.71
N LYS A 459 17.49 -7.81 21.79
CA LYS A 459 17.42 -9.27 21.94
C LYS A 459 16.63 -9.69 23.18
N GLU A 460 16.70 -8.91 24.26
CA GLU A 460 15.98 -9.12 25.51
C GLU A 460 14.46 -8.99 25.34
N VAL A 461 14.01 -8.17 24.37
CA VAL A 461 12.60 -8.04 23.97
C VAL A 461 12.20 -9.22 23.08
N LEU A 462 13.01 -9.54 22.06
CA LEU A 462 12.71 -10.64 21.14
C LEU A 462 12.84 -12.04 21.77
N ARG A 463 13.52 -12.18 22.91
CA ARG A 463 13.66 -13.44 23.64
C ARG A 463 12.33 -14.06 24.04
N HIS A 464 11.38 -13.29 24.59
CA HIS A 464 10.10 -13.84 25.05
C HIS A 464 8.97 -13.47 24.09
N CYS A 465 8.00 -14.38 23.93
CA CYS A 465 6.84 -14.16 23.08
C CYS A 465 5.56 -14.74 23.72
N SER A 466 4.54 -13.90 23.89
CA SER A 466 3.18 -14.34 24.25
C SER A 466 2.51 -14.96 23.03
N TYR A 467 2.11 -16.24 23.13
CA TYR A 467 1.49 -16.98 22.03
C TYR A 467 0.04 -17.34 22.33
N SER A 468 -0.78 -17.48 21.27
CA SER A 468 -2.19 -17.85 21.39
C SER A 468 -2.73 -18.54 20.14
N THR A 469 -3.62 -19.53 20.33
CA THR A 469 -4.49 -20.13 19.30
C THR A 469 -5.87 -19.44 19.21
N THR A 470 -6.16 -18.52 20.12
CA THR A 470 -7.40 -17.72 20.17
C THR A 470 -7.09 -16.28 19.75
N ALA A 471 -8.05 -15.61 19.13
CA ALA A 471 -8.03 -14.17 18.90
C ALA A 471 -7.80 -13.42 20.22
N ARG A 472 -7.08 -12.30 20.18
CA ARG A 472 -6.73 -11.51 21.36
C ARG A 472 -7.07 -10.05 21.15
N ILE A 473 -7.62 -9.42 22.17
CA ILE A 473 -7.90 -7.99 22.21
C ILE A 473 -6.79 -7.36 23.05
N ILE A 474 -6.00 -6.47 22.45
CA ILE A 474 -5.01 -5.64 23.14
C ILE A 474 -5.62 -4.25 23.27
N THR A 475 -5.89 -3.83 24.51
CA THR A 475 -6.51 -2.54 24.82
C THR A 475 -5.50 -1.61 25.47
N PHE A 476 -5.28 -0.46 24.85
CA PHE A 476 -4.52 0.65 25.41
C PHE A 476 -5.50 1.64 26.03
N THR A 477 -5.21 2.13 27.23
CA THR A 477 -6.07 3.08 27.98
C THR A 477 -5.23 4.19 28.59
N GLY A 478 -5.87 5.33 28.87
CA GLY A 478 -5.19 6.50 29.43
C GLY A 478 -4.35 7.28 28.39
N LEU A 479 -4.65 7.12 27.11
CA LEU A 479 -4.09 7.94 26.03
C LEU A 479 -4.79 9.32 26.01
N ASN A 480 -4.10 10.36 25.55
CA ASN A 480 -4.69 11.68 25.41
C ASN A 480 -5.55 11.75 24.14
N SER A 481 -6.88 11.86 24.28
CA SER A 481 -7.83 11.90 23.16
C SER A 481 -7.67 13.10 22.21
N SER A 482 -6.91 14.14 22.60
CA SER A 482 -6.54 15.27 21.73
C SER A 482 -5.24 15.03 20.91
N LYS A 483 -4.64 13.85 21.04
CA LYS A 483 -3.39 13.45 20.36
C LYS A 483 -3.64 12.31 19.36
N LYS A 484 -2.69 12.15 18.45
CA LYS A 484 -2.57 10.96 17.61
C LYS A 484 -1.41 10.10 18.07
N TYR A 485 -1.51 8.80 17.85
CA TYR A 485 -0.53 7.82 18.28
C TYR A 485 -0.10 6.91 17.14
N ASP A 486 1.20 6.65 17.07
CA ASP A 486 1.79 5.65 16.19
C ASP A 486 2.17 4.43 17.02
N PHE A 487 1.82 3.23 16.56
CA PHE A 487 2.09 1.96 17.24
C PHE A 487 3.00 1.09 16.38
N GLU A 488 3.93 0.39 17.01
CA GLU A 488 4.73 -0.64 16.36
C GLU A 488 4.69 -1.94 17.16
N PHE A 489 4.39 -3.07 16.52
CA PHE A 489 4.32 -4.38 17.16
C PHE A 489 5.44 -5.31 16.68
N TYR A 490 6.08 -5.97 17.64
CA TYR A 490 7.20 -6.89 17.43
C TYR A 490 6.73 -8.33 17.67
N ALA A 491 6.82 -9.19 16.64
CA ALA A 491 6.40 -10.58 16.70
C ALA A 491 7.45 -11.50 16.06
N SER A 492 8.08 -12.35 16.86
CA SER A 492 9.20 -13.21 16.47
C SER A 492 9.29 -14.49 17.31
N ARG A 493 9.56 -15.62 16.64
CA ARG A 493 9.66 -16.95 17.24
C ARG A 493 10.74 -17.78 16.54
N ALA A 494 11.58 -18.45 17.33
CA ALA A 494 12.67 -19.30 16.85
C ALA A 494 12.18 -20.54 16.09
N THR A 495 11.09 -21.13 16.56
CA THR A 495 10.47 -22.37 16.08
C THR A 495 9.03 -22.12 15.62
N ASN A 496 8.44 -23.03 14.82
CA ASN A 496 7.09 -22.94 14.22
C ASN A 496 6.99 -22.16 12.88
N PRO A 497 7.55 -22.70 11.78
CA PRO A 497 7.36 -22.18 10.43
C PRO A 497 5.88 -21.98 10.05
N GLY A 498 5.61 -21.05 9.13
CA GLY A 498 4.28 -20.81 8.55
C GLY A 498 3.31 -19.97 9.40
N ASN A 499 3.67 -19.58 10.63
CA ASN A 499 2.83 -18.73 11.46
C ASN A 499 3.05 -17.24 11.17
N SER A 500 1.95 -16.47 11.21
CA SER A 500 1.97 -15.00 11.17
C SER A 500 1.03 -14.42 12.21
N SER A 501 1.47 -13.32 12.83
CA SER A 501 0.64 -12.46 13.66
C SER A 501 -0.07 -11.45 12.77
N LYS A 502 -1.40 -11.39 12.84
CA LYS A 502 -2.23 -10.39 12.16
C LYS A 502 -2.74 -9.41 13.20
N PHE A 503 -2.36 -8.15 13.10
CA PHE A 503 -2.86 -7.07 13.96
C PHE A 503 -3.91 -6.27 13.21
N GLU A 504 -5.00 -5.89 13.88
CA GLU A 504 -6.14 -5.21 13.27
C GLU A 504 -6.67 -4.09 14.17
N THR A 505 -7.18 -3.01 13.58
CA THR A 505 -7.83 -1.91 14.30
C THR A 505 -8.77 -1.15 13.37
N GLY A 506 -10.06 -1.11 13.71
CA GLY A 506 -11.11 -0.67 12.79
C GLY A 506 -11.05 -1.43 11.46
N ALA A 507 -10.90 -0.71 10.34
CA ALA A 507 -10.75 -1.30 9.01
C ALA A 507 -9.29 -1.62 8.60
N LEU A 508 -8.30 -1.33 9.45
CA LEU A 508 -6.89 -1.55 9.13
C LEU A 508 -6.45 -2.93 9.62
N ALA A 509 -5.85 -3.74 8.73
CA ALA A 509 -5.30 -5.05 9.08
C ALA A 509 -3.90 -5.23 8.47
N LYS A 510 -2.95 -5.74 9.26
CA LYS A 510 -1.55 -5.97 8.84
C LYS A 510 -1.00 -7.25 9.46
N SER A 511 -0.34 -8.07 8.65
CA SER A 511 0.27 -9.34 9.09
C SER A 511 1.78 -9.30 9.01
N VAL A 512 2.44 -10.03 9.92
CA VAL A 512 3.89 -10.28 9.88
C VAL A 512 4.20 -11.76 10.12
N ALA A 513 5.04 -12.33 9.26
CA ALA A 513 5.56 -13.70 9.44
C ALA A 513 6.47 -13.74 10.66
N THR A 514 6.30 -14.74 11.54
CA THR A 514 6.92 -14.70 12.87
C THR A 514 8.16 -15.58 13.00
N GLN A 515 8.41 -16.52 12.09
CA GLN A 515 9.59 -17.39 12.16
C GLN A 515 10.88 -16.59 11.92
N ASN A 516 11.77 -16.53 12.92
CA ASN A 516 13.08 -15.85 12.83
C ASN A 516 13.00 -14.43 12.26
N ASN A 517 11.93 -13.72 12.64
CA ASN A 517 11.71 -12.35 12.22
C ASN A 517 12.52 -11.40 13.09
N PHE A 518 13.60 -10.85 12.54
CA PHE A 518 14.45 -9.88 13.23
C PHE A 518 14.27 -8.45 12.71
N THR A 519 13.48 -8.23 11.67
CA THR A 519 13.47 -6.97 10.90
C THR A 519 12.08 -6.39 10.67
N ASN A 520 11.06 -7.22 10.45
CA ASN A 520 9.74 -6.74 10.05
C ASN A 520 8.86 -6.47 11.28
N LYS A 521 8.36 -5.24 11.40
CA LYS A 521 7.42 -4.81 12.44
C LYS A 521 6.08 -4.43 11.81
N VAL A 522 5.00 -4.58 12.56
CA VAL A 522 3.68 -4.07 12.14
C VAL A 522 3.49 -2.67 12.72
N SER A 523 3.46 -1.66 11.86
CA SER A 523 3.24 -0.27 12.28
C SER A 523 1.86 0.24 11.87
N PHE A 524 1.17 0.92 12.78
CA PHE A 524 -0.01 1.77 12.49
C PHE A 524 0.33 3.20 12.88
N SER A 525 -0.11 4.18 12.09
CA SER A 525 0.20 5.59 12.34
C SER A 525 -1.05 6.47 12.33
N GLY A 526 -0.98 7.56 13.07
CA GLY A 526 -2.05 8.56 13.17
C GLY A 526 -3.32 8.08 13.87
N LEU A 527 -3.27 6.99 14.64
CA LEU A 527 -4.45 6.46 15.34
C LEU A 527 -4.91 7.47 16.40
N THR A 528 -6.21 7.72 16.46
CA THR A 528 -6.80 8.66 17.43
C THR A 528 -7.52 7.84 18.50
N PRO A 529 -7.29 8.08 19.80
CA PRO A 529 -8.04 7.42 20.85
C PRO A 529 -9.53 7.79 20.82
N ASP A 530 -10.37 6.93 21.37
CA ASP A 530 -11.76 7.29 21.61
C ASP A 530 -11.92 8.38 22.69
N ALA A 531 -13.16 8.79 22.96
CA ALA A 531 -13.48 9.83 23.93
C ALA A 531 -13.02 9.54 25.39
N SER A 532 -12.61 8.31 25.70
CA SER A 532 -12.04 7.91 26.99
C SER A 532 -10.51 7.87 27.03
N GLY A 533 -9.85 7.99 25.87
CA GLY A 533 -8.42 7.70 25.73
C GLY A 533 -8.10 6.22 25.53
N LYS A 534 -9.00 5.45 24.90
CA LYS A 534 -8.78 4.03 24.56
C LYS A 534 -8.46 3.83 23.07
N ILE A 535 -7.52 2.93 22.77
CA ILE A 535 -7.26 2.37 21.44
C ILE A 535 -7.25 0.85 21.55
N VAL A 536 -7.92 0.17 20.61
CA VAL A 536 -8.01 -1.30 20.56
C VAL A 536 -7.28 -1.84 19.35
N ILE A 537 -6.52 -2.91 19.57
CA ILE A 537 -5.76 -3.65 18.57
C ILE A 537 -6.11 -5.13 18.74
N GLU A 538 -6.81 -5.71 17.77
CA GLU A 538 -6.98 -7.16 17.69
C GLU A 538 -5.66 -7.81 17.26
N LEU A 539 -5.35 -8.99 17.82
CA LEU A 539 -4.20 -9.82 17.48
C LEU A 539 -4.65 -11.24 17.14
N ASN A 540 -4.87 -11.44 15.84
CA ASN A 540 -5.29 -12.67 15.20
C ASN A 540 -4.10 -13.48 14.65
N ARG A 541 -4.39 -14.71 14.22
CA ARG A 541 -3.45 -15.65 13.59
C ARG A 541 -3.88 -15.97 12.17
N THR A 542 -2.94 -16.19 11.27
CA THR A 542 -3.24 -16.71 9.91
C THR A 542 -3.02 -18.22 9.79
N ALA A 543 -2.38 -18.83 10.78
CA ALA A 543 -2.13 -20.27 10.88
C ALA A 543 -2.45 -20.75 12.31
N THR A 544 -1.58 -21.54 12.96
CA THR A 544 -1.85 -22.16 14.27
C THR A 544 -1.72 -21.19 15.45
N TYR A 545 -0.77 -20.27 15.43
CA TYR A 545 -0.48 -19.35 16.53
C TYR A 545 -0.29 -17.90 16.08
N SER A 546 -0.71 -16.94 16.91
CA SER A 546 -0.22 -15.55 16.89
C SER A 546 0.81 -15.35 18.00
N TYR A 547 1.76 -14.43 17.81
CA TYR A 547 2.86 -14.10 18.72
C TYR A 547 2.98 -12.60 18.98
N LEU A 548 3.39 -12.21 20.18
CA LEU A 548 3.77 -10.84 20.54
C LEU A 548 4.94 -10.85 21.53
N ASN A 549 6.02 -10.13 21.20
CA ASN A 549 7.24 -10.03 22.01
C ASN A 549 7.33 -8.66 22.72
N GLY A 550 6.75 -7.64 22.10
CA GLY A 550 6.74 -6.28 22.61
C GLY A 550 6.13 -5.32 21.61
N PHE A 551 6.08 -4.06 21.99
CA PHE A 551 5.60 -2.98 21.12
C PHE A 551 6.20 -1.64 21.53
N SER A 552 6.03 -0.64 20.68
CA SER A 552 6.19 0.77 21.05
C SER A 552 4.96 1.60 20.68
N VAL A 553 4.76 2.70 21.40
CA VAL A 553 3.72 3.70 21.19
C VAL A 553 4.41 5.07 21.16
N THR A 554 4.18 5.85 20.12
CA THR A 554 4.69 7.22 19.97
C THR A 554 3.54 8.20 20.10
N GLU A 555 3.64 9.17 21.01
CA GLU A 555 2.72 10.30 21.07
C GLU A 555 3.07 11.35 20.01
N GLY A 556 2.15 11.59 19.09
CA GLY A 556 2.28 12.55 17.99
C GLY A 556 1.65 13.91 18.28
N SER A 557 1.61 14.75 17.24
CA SER A 557 1.06 16.12 17.30
C SER A 557 -0.44 16.16 17.59
N ALA A 558 -0.92 17.33 18.03
CA ALA A 558 -2.32 17.55 18.38
C ALA A 558 -3.26 17.39 17.17
N VAL A 559 -4.49 16.91 17.44
CA VAL A 559 -5.58 16.94 16.48
C VAL A 559 -6.03 18.39 16.28
N ALA A 560 -6.09 18.87 15.04
CA ALA A 560 -6.55 20.22 14.73
C ALA A 560 -8.03 20.37 15.12
N THR A 561 -8.33 21.24 16.08
CA THR A 561 -9.68 21.39 16.65
C THR A 561 -10.58 22.27 15.78
N ALA A 562 -11.55 21.66 15.11
CA ALA A 562 -12.82 22.33 14.82
C ALA A 562 -13.72 22.18 16.06
N SER A 563 -14.14 23.30 16.66
CA SER A 563 -14.80 23.31 17.96
C SER A 563 -16.31 23.07 17.90
N VAL A 564 -16.78 21.89 18.34
CA VAL A 564 -18.08 21.73 19.01
C VAL A 564 -17.90 20.71 20.16
N ALA A 565 -18.47 20.98 21.33
CA ALA A 565 -18.19 20.23 22.56
C ALA A 565 -19.24 19.14 22.88
N ARG A 566 -18.78 17.95 23.31
CA ARG A 566 -19.10 17.34 24.64
C ARG A 566 -18.34 16.03 24.90
N ASN A 567 -18.42 15.55 26.15
CA ASN A 567 -17.53 14.55 26.79
C ASN A 567 -18.02 13.09 26.71
N ALA A 568 -17.06 12.15 26.70
CA ALA A 568 -17.08 10.77 27.27
C ALA A 568 -18.16 9.77 26.75
N ALA A 569 -17.99 8.45 26.73
CA ALA A 569 -16.92 7.54 27.20
C ALA A 569 -16.74 6.33 26.23
N ALA A 570 -15.98 5.30 26.61
CA ALA A 570 -15.67 4.12 25.77
C ALA A 570 -16.65 2.94 25.93
N THR A 571 -16.79 2.06 24.91
CA THR A 571 -16.18 0.70 24.86
C THR A 571 -16.79 -0.28 23.81
N GLU A 572 -15.88 -0.90 23.02
CA GLU A 572 -15.84 -2.33 22.60
C GLU A 572 -16.55 -2.90 21.33
N GLU A 573 -16.02 -4.07 20.94
CA GLU A 573 -16.20 -4.83 19.69
C GLU A 573 -17.50 -5.67 19.66
N VAL A 574 -17.93 -6.12 18.47
CA VAL A 574 -18.01 -7.56 18.06
C VAL A 574 -18.60 -7.68 16.64
N THR A 575 -18.41 -8.86 16.04
CA THR A 575 -18.63 -9.22 14.63
C THR A 575 -20.08 -9.59 14.23
N ALA A 576 -20.49 -9.03 13.08
CA ALA A 576 -21.28 -9.65 12.00
C ALA A 576 -22.83 -9.87 12.10
N ILE A 577 -23.56 -9.02 11.36
CA ILE A 577 -24.79 -9.30 10.60
C ILE A 577 -24.57 -8.69 9.20
N GLU A 578 -24.99 -9.41 8.15
CA GLU A 578 -25.02 -8.86 6.78
C GLU A 578 -26.32 -8.10 6.52
N ALA A 579 -26.22 -6.82 6.16
CA ALA A 579 -27.28 -6.10 5.48
C ALA A 579 -27.13 -6.27 3.95
N ALA A 580 -28.12 -6.88 3.30
CA ALA A 580 -28.21 -6.92 1.83
C ALA A 580 -28.56 -5.53 1.26
N PRO A 581 -28.20 -5.21 0.00
CA PRO A 581 -28.37 -3.87 -0.58
C PRO A 581 -29.82 -3.57 -1.00
N ALA A 582 -30.74 -3.50 -0.03
CA ALA A 582 -32.11 -2.98 -0.19
C ALA A 582 -32.78 -2.69 1.17
N ALA A 583 -32.20 -1.79 1.98
CA ALA A 583 -32.91 -1.26 3.14
C ALA A 583 -33.91 -0.19 2.69
N THR A 584 -35.21 -0.52 2.72
CA THR A 584 -36.24 0.52 2.90
C THR A 584 -36.05 1.13 4.29
N GLN A 585 -36.26 2.44 4.43
CA GLN A 585 -35.78 3.31 5.53
C GLN A 585 -35.98 2.81 6.97
N ASP A 586 -36.79 1.78 7.24
CA ASP A 586 -37.18 1.31 8.56
C ASP A 586 -36.85 -0.17 8.87
N ARG A 587 -36.10 -0.90 8.01
CA ARG A 587 -35.81 -2.34 8.19
C ARG A 587 -34.41 -2.76 7.72
N THR A 588 -33.80 -3.72 8.40
CA THR A 588 -32.57 -4.41 7.99
C THR A 588 -32.73 -5.94 8.10
N ALA A 589 -31.95 -6.72 7.35
CA ALA A 589 -32.06 -8.19 7.35
C ALA A 589 -31.55 -8.80 8.67
N LEU A 590 -32.13 -9.94 9.06
CA LEU A 590 -31.72 -10.71 10.24
C LEU A 590 -31.31 -12.12 9.83
N LYS A 591 -30.05 -12.47 10.10
CA LYS A 591 -29.52 -13.83 10.06
C LYS A 591 -28.83 -14.10 11.39
N LEU A 592 -29.10 -15.26 12.01
CA LEU A 592 -28.39 -15.72 13.21
C LEU A 592 -27.53 -16.93 12.81
N ASN A 593 -26.21 -16.76 12.77
CA ASN A 593 -25.27 -17.76 12.20
C ASN A 593 -24.78 -18.80 13.22
N THR A 594 -25.57 -19.08 14.25
CA THR A 594 -25.31 -20.09 15.27
C THR A 594 -25.99 -21.43 14.98
N ALA A 595 -25.39 -22.55 15.40
CA ALA A 595 -26.04 -23.87 15.36
C ALA A 595 -27.18 -24.02 16.40
N ARG A 596 -27.30 -23.08 17.34
CA ARG A 596 -28.32 -23.09 18.40
C ARG A 596 -29.72 -22.80 17.85
N SER A 597 -30.73 -23.41 18.46
CA SER A 597 -32.16 -23.18 18.21
C SER A 597 -32.86 -22.75 19.52
N GLY A 598 -34.09 -22.24 19.42
CA GLY A 598 -34.85 -21.68 20.53
C GLY A 598 -35.00 -20.16 20.45
N SER A 599 -35.44 -19.55 21.54
CA SER A 599 -35.71 -18.11 21.62
C SER A 599 -34.43 -17.31 21.91
N PHE A 600 -34.29 -16.16 21.26
CA PHE A 600 -33.20 -15.17 21.41
C PHE A 600 -33.81 -13.81 21.70
N SER A 601 -33.27 -13.10 22.69
CA SER A 601 -33.60 -11.68 22.92
C SER A 601 -32.67 -10.82 22.07
N LEU A 602 -33.23 -9.85 21.35
CA LEU A 602 -32.50 -8.85 20.57
C LEU A 602 -32.69 -7.47 21.22
N SER A 603 -31.61 -6.91 21.73
CA SER A 603 -31.58 -5.53 22.23
C SER A 603 -30.89 -4.65 21.19
N ILE A 604 -31.58 -3.62 20.71
CA ILE A 604 -31.01 -2.58 19.85
C ILE A 604 -30.59 -1.42 20.76
N THR A 605 -29.31 -1.09 20.76
CA THR A 605 -28.76 0.06 21.47
C THR A 605 -28.32 1.14 20.50
N ASP A 606 -28.23 2.38 20.98
CA ASP A 606 -27.35 3.37 20.36
C ASP A 606 -25.86 3.00 20.60
N LEU A 607 -24.95 3.81 20.07
CA LEU A 607 -23.49 3.60 20.21
C LEU A 607 -22.98 3.82 21.64
N GLU A 608 -23.82 4.36 22.54
CA GLU A 608 -23.53 4.58 23.96
C GLU A 608 -23.98 3.37 24.82
N GLY A 609 -24.47 2.31 24.17
CA GLY A 609 -24.93 1.07 24.82
C GLY A 609 -26.31 1.18 25.47
N LYS A 610 -27.00 2.31 25.33
CA LYS A 610 -28.35 2.49 25.86
C LYS A 610 -29.35 1.78 24.94
N VAL A 611 -30.12 0.87 25.51
CA VAL A 611 -31.19 0.15 24.80
C VAL A 611 -32.27 1.14 24.35
N VAL A 612 -32.38 1.30 23.03
CA VAL A 612 -33.40 2.14 22.37
C VAL A 612 -34.61 1.33 21.90
N LYS A 613 -34.47 0.01 21.76
CA LYS A 613 -35.55 -0.90 21.36
C LYS A 613 -35.21 -2.35 21.72
N GLU A 614 -36.19 -3.16 22.10
CA GLU A 614 -36.00 -4.61 22.27
C GLU A 614 -37.03 -5.40 21.47
N MET A 615 -36.69 -6.64 21.14
CA MET A 615 -37.59 -7.63 20.55
C MET A 615 -37.08 -9.05 20.83
N THR A 616 -37.92 -10.06 20.57
CA THR A 616 -37.56 -11.47 20.74
C THR A 616 -37.79 -12.21 19.43
N VAL A 617 -36.87 -13.09 19.04
CA VAL A 617 -36.96 -13.91 17.83
C VAL A 617 -36.71 -15.37 18.16
N THR A 618 -37.36 -16.30 17.45
CA THR A 618 -37.18 -17.74 17.69
C THR A 618 -36.52 -18.38 16.48
N LYS A 619 -35.41 -19.09 16.69
CA LYS A 619 -34.74 -19.87 15.64
C LYS A 619 -35.14 -21.33 15.73
N THR A 620 -35.76 -21.87 14.68
CA THR A 620 -35.98 -23.31 14.49
C THR A 620 -34.82 -23.92 13.71
N GLN A 621 -34.80 -25.25 13.55
CA GLN A 621 -33.80 -25.91 12.70
C GLN A 621 -33.88 -25.47 11.22
N SER A 622 -35.03 -24.97 10.77
CA SER A 622 -35.27 -24.52 9.39
C SER A 622 -34.96 -23.03 9.16
N GLY A 623 -34.71 -22.23 10.20
CA GLY A 623 -34.45 -20.79 10.07
C GLY A 623 -34.96 -19.95 11.25
N VAL A 624 -34.95 -18.63 11.10
CA VAL A 624 -35.49 -17.68 12.08
C VAL A 624 -36.97 -17.37 11.81
N SER A 625 -37.77 -17.25 12.86
CA SER A 625 -39.20 -16.90 12.79
C SER A 625 -39.49 -15.54 12.18
N GLN A 626 -38.47 -14.66 12.14
CA GLN A 626 -38.50 -13.36 11.51
C GLN A 626 -37.15 -13.11 10.82
N SER A 627 -37.18 -12.73 9.55
CA SER A 627 -35.99 -12.55 8.69
C SER A 627 -35.45 -11.11 8.64
N TYR A 628 -35.98 -10.20 9.47
CA TYR A 628 -35.58 -8.79 9.50
C TYR A 628 -35.74 -8.16 10.90
N ILE A 629 -34.88 -7.19 11.22
CA ILE A 629 -34.98 -6.28 12.37
C ILE A 629 -35.71 -5.01 11.91
N SER A 630 -36.62 -4.47 12.73
CA SER A 630 -37.31 -3.22 12.43
C SER A 630 -36.69 -2.02 13.17
N LEU A 631 -36.14 -1.10 12.40
CA LEU A 631 -35.57 0.18 12.84
C LEU A 631 -36.62 1.32 12.84
N LYS A 632 -37.90 1.00 12.61
CA LYS A 632 -39.01 1.97 12.66
C LYS A 632 -39.07 2.68 14.01
N GLY A 633 -39.18 4.01 13.96
CA GLY A 633 -39.20 4.90 15.13
C GLY A 633 -37.83 5.38 15.62
N LEU A 634 -36.73 4.79 15.15
CA LEU A 634 -35.38 5.27 15.44
C LEU A 634 -34.97 6.41 14.50
N ALA A 635 -34.08 7.29 14.93
CA ALA A 635 -33.50 8.34 14.10
C ALA A 635 -32.52 7.75 13.06
N ALA A 636 -32.18 8.52 12.02
CA ALA A 636 -31.07 8.13 11.13
C ALA A 636 -29.76 8.15 11.93
N GLY A 637 -28.91 7.14 11.74
CA GLY A 637 -27.74 6.90 12.58
C GLY A 637 -27.32 5.44 12.65
N GLN A 638 -26.27 5.18 13.44
CA GLN A 638 -25.76 3.83 13.66
C GLN A 638 -26.25 3.28 15.00
N TYR A 639 -26.57 2.00 15.03
CA TYR A 639 -27.10 1.28 16.19
C TYR A 639 -26.39 -0.05 16.35
N ILE A 640 -26.29 -0.57 17.58
CA ILE A 640 -25.77 -1.91 17.82
C ILE A 640 -26.96 -2.84 18.08
N VAL A 641 -26.98 -4.02 17.45
CA VAL A 641 -27.98 -5.06 17.72
C VAL A 641 -27.28 -6.23 18.39
N ILE A 642 -27.72 -6.56 19.61
CA ILE A 642 -27.15 -7.59 20.47
C ILE A 642 -28.15 -8.75 20.57
N ALA A 643 -27.77 -9.92 20.07
CA ALA A 643 -28.52 -11.16 20.20
C ALA A 643 -28.03 -11.96 21.41
N THR A 644 -28.94 -12.35 22.31
CA THR A 644 -28.61 -13.11 23.53
C THR A 644 -29.48 -14.36 23.67
N GLN A 645 -28.85 -15.46 24.12
CA GLN A 645 -29.52 -16.70 24.51
C GLN A 645 -28.65 -17.46 25.54
N LYS A 646 -29.00 -17.35 26.83
CA LYS A 646 -28.23 -17.92 27.95
C LYS A 646 -26.77 -17.43 27.95
N ASP A 647 -25.83 -18.34 27.74
CA ASP A 647 -24.38 -18.12 27.62
C ASP A 647 -23.94 -17.63 26.23
N TYR A 648 -24.84 -17.59 25.25
CA TYR A 648 -24.57 -17.07 23.91
C TYR A 648 -24.88 -15.57 23.84
N GLN A 649 -23.91 -14.78 23.36
CA GLN A 649 -24.08 -13.39 23.00
C GLN A 649 -23.31 -13.09 21.70
N GLU A 650 -23.94 -12.35 20.79
CA GLU A 650 -23.39 -11.93 19.50
C GLU A 650 -23.89 -10.50 19.22
N ALA A 651 -23.06 -9.60 18.69
CA ALA A 651 -23.40 -8.19 18.50
C ALA A 651 -22.94 -7.68 17.13
N VAL A 652 -23.65 -6.69 16.58
CA VAL A 652 -23.30 -6.06 15.30
C VAL A 652 -23.64 -4.56 15.28
N LEU A 653 -22.92 -3.80 14.46
CA LEU A 653 -23.31 -2.46 14.01
C LEU A 653 -24.29 -2.49 12.80
N VAL A 654 -25.45 -1.85 12.91
CA VAL A 654 -26.40 -1.62 11.81
C VAL A 654 -26.60 -0.13 11.55
N ASN A 655 -26.74 0.24 10.28
CA ASN A 655 -26.93 1.63 9.86
C ASN A 655 -28.39 1.88 9.46
N LYS A 656 -29.01 2.93 10.00
CA LYS A 656 -30.26 3.51 9.50
C LYS A 656 -29.91 4.76 8.69
N LEU A 657 -30.24 4.74 7.40
CA LEU A 657 -30.08 5.88 6.47
C LEU A 657 -31.16 6.94 6.69
#